data_AF-A0A835ZVX8-F1
#
_entry.id   AF-A0A835ZVX8-F1
#
_cell.length_a   1.000
_cell.length_b   1.000
_cell.length_c   1.000
_cell.angle_alpha   90.00
_cell.angle_beta   90.00
_cell.angle_gamma   90.00
#
_symmetry.space_group_name_H-M   'P 1'
#
loop_
_entity.id
_entity.type
_entity.pdbx_description
1 polymer ?
#
loop_
_entity_poly.entity_id
_entity_poly.type
_entity_poly.pdbx_seq_one_letter_code
_entity_poly.pdbx_strand_id
1 'polypeptide(L)'
;MQTSADAAHEEQPEPGASRELPWPMAARRAHRERLARDRVAQGAGATGAQWTRLIRRSKEKVREGLRSLQPWAWTLKRIGGQFGAGTESYFSLLRFLLLLNVLASVLTACMVLLPTWLEGTPPGPPAPNASSPCGSYNPGSHGLVTFATELFNLLSGEGFLEWSPLFYGFYPPRPRLTITYLCAAFAIGLLYLLLILHRSVSGLKQTLLAESEALTRYSHRVFSAWNFGLSGEVHVRLRQRLILYELQVELEEARVRRKAAVRTLGQQARLWSVRLLVNLVVLALLGAAFYGVYWATKTTVELQNKPLIQRTPVLKLVVDYLPSIFISVVNFVLPPVFKLIAPLEGYTRSRQIVFILLRTVSLRLVSLLVLLVSLWSKITCGGDAEDNKCKTCGYNYQELPCWETRLGQEMYKLLLFDLLTGLAVILLIQFPRKLLCGLCPGALGRFARTQEFQVPDEVLGLIYAQTVVWVGSFFCPLLPLLNTVKFLLLFYLKKITLFSTCSPASRTFRASTVNFFFPLVLLLGLAISAVPVLYSIFLIPPSKLCGPFRGQSSIWVAIPESICKLPQMAQNFLFFLGTQAFAVPLLLISSILMAYTVALANSYGRLISELKRQIQTEAQNKVFLAQRAVALSSADRTL
;
A
#
# COMPACT_ATOMS: atom_id res chain seq x y z
N MET A 1 -53.03 -22.99 -21.65
CA MET A 1 -53.14 -24.34 -21.06
C MET A 1 -51.89 -24.61 -20.25
N GLN A 2 -52.09 -24.87 -18.95
CA GLN A 2 -51.15 -25.37 -17.94
C GLN A 2 -49.97 -24.50 -17.45
N THR A 3 -50.25 -23.96 -16.26
CA THR A 3 -49.44 -23.43 -15.16
C THR A 3 -48.34 -24.36 -14.62
N SER A 4 -47.16 -23.81 -14.31
CA SER A 4 -46.25 -24.13 -13.18
C SER A 4 -44.90 -23.43 -13.43
N ALA A 5 -44.18 -22.82 -12.50
CA ALA A 5 -44.40 -22.50 -11.11
C ALA A 5 -43.46 -21.32 -10.76
N ASP A 6 -44.02 -20.27 -10.16
CA ASP A 6 -43.28 -19.34 -9.32
C ASP A 6 -42.75 -20.11 -8.11
N ALA A 7 -41.43 -20.18 -7.95
CA ALA A 7 -40.80 -20.61 -6.72
C ALA A 7 -39.72 -19.60 -6.35
N ALA A 8 -40.12 -18.60 -5.58
CA ALA A 8 -39.23 -17.69 -4.89
C ALA A 8 -38.26 -18.48 -4.02
N HIS A 9 -36.96 -18.28 -4.21
CA HIS A 9 -35.94 -18.72 -3.28
C HIS A 9 -36.07 -17.91 -1.98
N GLU A 10 -36.77 -18.44 -0.98
CA GLU A 10 -36.62 -18.02 0.41
C GLU A 10 -35.22 -18.46 0.91
N GLU A 11 -34.34 -17.49 1.13
CA GLU A 11 -33.09 -17.70 1.87
C GLU A 11 -33.41 -18.13 3.31
N GLN A 12 -33.00 -19.35 3.69
CA GLN A 12 -33.07 -19.81 5.07
C GLN A 12 -32.10 -19.01 5.96
N PRO A 13 -32.54 -18.47 7.12
CA PRO A 13 -31.67 -17.73 8.03
C PRO A 13 -30.60 -18.62 8.66
N GLU A 14 -29.36 -18.13 8.73
CA GLU A 14 -28.27 -18.80 9.45
C GLU A 14 -28.59 -19.05 10.94
N PRO A 15 -28.00 -20.07 11.60
CA PRO A 15 -28.39 -20.53 12.94
C PRO A 15 -27.98 -19.60 14.10
N GLY A 16 -27.60 -18.34 13.83
CA GLY A 16 -27.13 -17.39 14.83
C GLY A 16 -28.23 -16.70 15.64
N ALA A 17 -29.46 -16.63 15.13
CA ALA A 17 -30.51 -15.75 15.68
C ALA A 17 -31.24 -16.27 16.94
N SER A 18 -31.19 -17.57 17.24
CA SER A 18 -31.99 -18.16 18.33
C SER A 18 -31.52 -17.78 19.75
N ARG A 19 -30.27 -17.29 19.89
CA ARG A 19 -29.70 -16.90 21.19
C ARG A 19 -30.19 -15.54 21.68
N GLU A 20 -30.55 -14.66 20.77
CA GLU A 20 -30.93 -13.26 21.05
C GLU A 20 -32.44 -13.06 21.20
N LEU A 21 -33.26 -14.05 20.81
CA LEU A 21 -34.72 -14.03 20.97
C LEU A 21 -35.12 -14.30 22.43
N PRO A 22 -36.03 -13.51 23.04
CA PRO A 22 -36.43 -13.63 24.44
C PRO A 22 -37.44 -14.79 24.64
N TRP A 23 -37.06 -16.00 24.23
CA TRP A 23 -37.93 -17.18 24.32
C TRP A 23 -37.64 -18.02 25.56
N PRO A 24 -38.67 -18.58 26.22
CA PRO A 24 -38.49 -19.55 27.28
C PRO A 24 -37.74 -20.81 26.79
N MET A 25 -36.98 -21.43 27.69
CA MET A 25 -36.05 -22.54 27.36
C MET A 25 -36.75 -23.76 26.71
N ALA A 26 -38.02 -24.00 27.02
CA ALA A 26 -38.81 -25.07 26.43
C ALA A 26 -39.08 -24.83 24.92
N ALA A 27 -39.46 -23.61 24.56
CA ALA A 27 -39.67 -23.22 23.16
C ALA A 27 -38.38 -23.29 22.33
N ARG A 28 -37.23 -22.94 22.94
CA ARG A 28 -35.91 -23.09 22.32
C ARG A 28 -35.53 -24.55 22.06
N ARG A 29 -35.85 -25.48 22.96
CA ARG A 29 -35.60 -26.92 22.76
C ARG A 29 -36.47 -27.48 21.63
N ALA A 30 -37.77 -27.21 21.65
CA ALA A 30 -38.69 -27.65 20.61
C ALA A 30 -38.32 -27.12 19.21
N HIS A 31 -37.86 -25.88 19.11
CA HIS A 31 -37.40 -25.31 17.86
C HIS A 31 -36.12 -25.98 17.33
N ARG A 32 -35.16 -26.31 18.21
CA ARG A 32 -33.95 -27.06 17.83
C ARG A 32 -34.28 -28.47 17.34
N GLU A 33 -35.23 -29.14 17.99
CA GLU A 33 -35.67 -30.49 17.59
C GLU A 33 -36.41 -30.51 16.25
N ARG A 34 -37.17 -29.46 15.91
CA ARG A 34 -37.79 -29.30 14.59
C ARG A 34 -36.74 -29.06 13.50
N LEU A 35 -35.82 -28.13 13.73
CA LEU A 35 -34.69 -27.86 12.82
C LEU A 35 -33.79 -29.09 12.60
N ALA A 36 -33.59 -29.92 13.64
CA ALA A 36 -32.84 -31.16 13.52
C ALA A 36 -33.55 -32.17 12.62
N ARG A 37 -34.88 -32.30 12.74
CA ARG A 37 -35.70 -33.17 11.89
C ARG A 37 -35.75 -32.69 10.44
N ASP A 38 -35.93 -31.40 10.21
CA ASP A 38 -35.96 -30.81 8.86
C ASP A 38 -34.63 -30.98 8.13
N ARG A 39 -33.50 -30.90 8.84
CA ARG A 39 -32.16 -31.15 8.29
C ARG A 39 -31.91 -32.62 7.92
N VAL A 40 -32.51 -33.56 8.66
CA VAL A 40 -32.41 -34.99 8.35
C VAL A 40 -33.26 -35.32 7.12
N ALA A 41 -34.43 -34.71 6.97
CA ALA A 41 -35.29 -34.87 5.80
C ALA A 41 -34.65 -34.28 4.51
N GLN A 42 -33.93 -33.16 4.61
CA GLN A 42 -33.21 -32.56 3.49
C GLN A 42 -31.91 -33.30 3.10
N GLY A 43 -31.44 -34.25 3.92
CA GLY A 43 -30.19 -34.99 3.69
C GLY A 43 -30.28 -36.16 2.71
N ALA A 44 -31.49 -36.54 2.28
CA ALA A 44 -31.75 -37.76 1.51
C ALA A 44 -31.75 -37.58 -0.03
N GLY A 45 -31.59 -36.35 -0.55
CA GLY A 45 -31.56 -36.08 -1.98
C GLY A 45 -30.41 -35.17 -2.40
N ALA A 46 -29.79 -35.49 -3.54
CA ALA A 46 -28.81 -34.72 -4.31
C ALA A 46 -27.30 -34.95 -4.01
N THR A 47 -26.69 -35.73 -4.90
CA THR A 47 -25.25 -35.90 -5.15
C THR A 47 -24.50 -34.56 -5.34
N GLY A 48 -25.18 -33.50 -5.80
CA GLY A 48 -24.62 -32.14 -5.90
C GLY A 48 -24.32 -31.49 -4.54
N ALA A 49 -25.08 -31.83 -3.49
CA ALA A 49 -24.87 -31.32 -2.13
C ALA A 49 -23.62 -31.92 -1.47
N GLN A 50 -23.10 -33.04 -1.97
CA GLN A 50 -21.88 -33.67 -1.47
C GLN A 50 -20.64 -32.99 -2.04
N TRP A 51 -20.67 -32.58 -3.32
CA TRP A 51 -19.62 -31.81 -3.98
C TRP A 51 -19.47 -30.41 -3.37
N THR A 52 -20.58 -29.71 -3.11
CA THR A 52 -20.55 -28.40 -2.42
C THR A 52 -20.03 -28.53 -0.98
N ARG A 53 -20.35 -29.62 -0.27
CA ARG A 53 -19.79 -29.93 1.06
C ARG A 53 -18.29 -30.20 1.03
N LEU A 54 -17.78 -30.91 0.01
CA LEU A 54 -16.35 -31.17 -0.16
C LEU A 54 -15.57 -29.88 -0.48
N ILE A 55 -16.09 -29.02 -1.37
CA ILE A 55 -15.53 -27.69 -1.64
C ILE A 55 -15.56 -26.81 -0.39
N ARG A 56 -16.65 -26.87 0.40
CA ARG A 56 -16.73 -26.10 1.66
C ARG A 56 -15.71 -26.60 2.67
N ARG A 57 -15.54 -27.92 2.82
CA ARG A 57 -14.53 -28.52 3.71
C ARG A 57 -13.11 -28.23 3.26
N SER A 58 -12.82 -28.25 1.96
CA SER A 58 -11.49 -27.87 1.46
C SER A 58 -11.22 -26.38 1.67
N LYS A 59 -12.21 -25.52 1.42
CA LYS A 59 -12.13 -24.08 1.70
C LYS A 59 -11.96 -23.80 3.20
N GLU A 60 -12.64 -24.53 4.07
CA GLU A 60 -12.49 -24.46 5.53
C GLU A 60 -11.09 -24.92 5.97
N LYS A 61 -10.60 -26.06 5.47
CA LYS A 61 -9.24 -26.55 5.75
C LYS A 61 -8.14 -25.63 5.24
N VAL A 62 -8.30 -25.08 4.03
CA VAL A 62 -7.39 -24.07 3.47
C VAL A 62 -7.44 -22.81 4.33
N ARG A 63 -8.63 -22.37 4.78
CA ARG A 63 -8.78 -21.21 5.65
C ARG A 63 -8.21 -21.44 7.05
N GLU A 64 -8.30 -22.67 7.58
CA GLU A 64 -7.69 -23.07 8.84
C GLU A 64 -6.17 -23.15 8.73
N GLY A 65 -5.64 -23.75 7.66
CA GLY A 65 -4.22 -23.72 7.33
C GLY A 65 -3.71 -22.28 7.17
N LEU A 66 -4.45 -21.42 6.50
CA LEU A 66 -4.11 -20.00 6.34
C LEU A 66 -4.23 -19.21 7.67
N ARG A 67 -5.07 -19.68 8.61
CA ARG A 67 -5.21 -19.11 9.96
C ARG A 67 -4.08 -19.56 10.88
N SER A 68 -3.63 -20.82 10.79
CA SER A 68 -2.48 -21.33 11.54
C SER A 68 -1.16 -20.78 11.01
N LEU A 69 -1.07 -20.55 9.70
CA LEU A 69 0.06 -19.87 9.04
C LEU A 69 0.14 -18.38 9.32
N GLN A 70 -0.69 -17.76 10.18
CA GLN A 70 -0.58 -16.32 10.46
C GLN A 70 0.66 -16.03 11.31
N PRO A 71 1.79 -15.59 10.72
CA PRO A 71 2.97 -15.36 11.51
C PRO A 71 2.73 -14.12 12.38
N TRP A 72 3.27 -14.15 13.61
CA TRP A 72 3.23 -13.06 14.57
C TRP A 72 1.83 -12.59 15.03
N ALA A 73 0.76 -13.38 14.84
CA ALA A 73 -0.60 -13.01 15.26
C ALA A 73 -0.68 -12.61 16.74
N TRP A 74 -0.02 -13.37 17.62
CA TRP A 74 0.06 -13.04 19.05
C TRP A 74 0.89 -11.77 19.33
N THR A 75 1.97 -11.55 18.57
CA THR A 75 2.79 -10.34 18.71
C THR A 75 2.00 -9.09 18.33
N LEU A 76 1.20 -9.15 17.25
CA LEU A 76 0.31 -8.04 16.85
C LEU A 76 -0.72 -7.73 17.93
N LYS A 77 -1.38 -8.75 18.50
CA LYS A 77 -2.32 -8.57 19.61
C LYS A 77 -1.66 -7.92 20.83
N ARG A 78 -0.44 -8.33 21.18
CA ARG A 78 0.34 -7.73 22.28
C ARG A 78 0.67 -6.27 22.02
N ILE A 79 1.10 -5.94 20.80
CA ILE A 79 1.39 -4.56 20.38
C ILE A 79 0.12 -3.70 20.44
N GLY A 80 -1.00 -4.19 19.90
CA GLY A 80 -2.29 -3.49 19.94
C GLY A 80 -2.79 -3.24 21.37
N GLY A 81 -2.61 -4.22 22.26
CA GLY A 81 -3.00 -4.09 23.67
C GLY A 81 -2.20 -3.04 24.45
N GLN A 82 -0.91 -2.85 24.15
CA GLN A 82 -0.03 -1.94 24.91
C GLN A 82 0.13 -0.56 24.26
N PHE A 83 0.18 -0.49 22.93
CA PHE A 83 0.48 0.74 22.17
C PHE A 83 -0.69 1.25 21.34
N GLY A 84 -1.83 0.55 21.35
CA GLY A 84 -3.07 0.94 20.70
C GLY A 84 -3.25 0.44 19.25
N ALA A 85 -4.48 0.57 18.76
CA ALA A 85 -4.91 0.05 17.46
C ALA A 85 -4.17 0.68 16.24
N GLY A 86 -3.69 1.91 16.35
CA GLY A 86 -2.91 2.55 15.29
C GLY A 86 -1.59 1.83 15.04
N THR A 87 -0.86 1.52 16.11
CA THR A 87 0.41 0.79 16.05
C THR A 87 0.20 -0.64 15.56
N GLU A 88 -0.88 -1.30 16.00
CA GLU A 88 -1.27 -2.62 15.46
C GLU A 88 -1.54 -2.57 13.95
N SER A 89 -2.22 -1.53 13.46
CA SER A 89 -2.52 -1.35 12.04
C SER A 89 -1.25 -1.23 11.19
N TYR A 90 -0.20 -0.55 11.70
CA TYR A 90 1.11 -0.51 11.06
C TYR A 90 1.74 -1.91 10.90
N PHE A 91 1.84 -2.70 11.98
CA PHE A 91 2.43 -4.05 11.89
C PHE A 91 1.56 -5.01 11.08
N SER A 92 0.23 -4.82 11.09
CA SER A 92 -0.71 -5.55 10.22
C SER A 92 -0.48 -5.23 8.75
N LEU A 93 -0.25 -3.96 8.40
CA LEU A 93 0.08 -3.54 7.05
C LEU A 93 1.46 -4.06 6.62
N LEU A 94 2.48 -3.94 7.48
CA LEU A 94 3.83 -4.45 7.22
C LEU A 94 3.82 -5.96 6.95
N ARG A 95 3.09 -6.73 7.76
CA ARG A 95 2.91 -8.18 7.54
C ARG A 95 2.21 -8.47 6.21
N PHE A 96 1.17 -7.70 5.85
CA PHE A 96 0.47 -7.85 4.58
C PHE A 96 1.41 -7.58 3.40
N LEU A 97 2.18 -6.50 3.45
CA LEU A 97 3.15 -6.17 2.41
C LEU A 97 4.29 -7.19 2.32
N LEU A 98 4.75 -7.73 3.45
CA LEU A 98 5.73 -8.82 3.47
C LEU A 98 5.21 -10.05 2.73
N LEU A 99 3.98 -10.50 3.03
CA LEU A 99 3.35 -11.63 2.32
C LEU A 99 3.16 -11.35 0.82
N LEU A 100 2.80 -10.12 0.48
CA LEU A 100 2.62 -9.68 -0.91
C LEU A 100 3.93 -9.74 -1.70
N ASN A 101 5.06 -9.33 -1.10
CA ASN A 101 6.38 -9.45 -1.73
C ASN A 101 6.90 -10.90 -1.79
N VAL A 102 6.64 -11.71 -0.76
CA VAL A 102 6.95 -13.16 -0.78
C VAL A 102 6.23 -13.82 -1.96
N LEU A 103 4.93 -13.58 -2.12
CA LEU A 103 4.13 -14.19 -3.18
C LEU A 103 4.63 -13.77 -4.58
N ALA A 104 4.99 -12.50 -4.76
CA ALA A 104 5.58 -12.03 -6.00
C ALA A 104 6.98 -12.62 -6.27
N SER A 105 7.82 -12.78 -5.23
CA SER A 105 9.13 -13.41 -5.36
C SER A 105 9.01 -14.89 -5.77
N VAL A 106 8.03 -15.62 -5.21
CA VAL A 106 7.73 -17.00 -5.60
C VAL A 106 7.24 -17.06 -7.05
N LEU A 107 6.32 -16.17 -7.43
CA LEU A 107 5.81 -16.13 -8.81
C LEU A 107 6.92 -15.80 -9.82
N THR A 108 7.83 -14.89 -9.47
CA THR A 108 9.02 -14.57 -10.27
C THR A 108 9.97 -15.76 -10.35
N ALA A 109 10.22 -16.44 -9.24
CA ALA A 109 11.05 -17.64 -9.23
C ALA A 109 10.47 -18.74 -10.13
N CYS A 110 9.15 -18.96 -10.09
CA CYS A 110 8.48 -19.99 -10.88
C CYS A 110 8.36 -19.64 -12.37
N MET A 111 8.05 -18.38 -12.72
CA MET A 111 7.74 -17.99 -14.11
C MET A 111 8.94 -17.39 -14.86
N VAL A 112 9.94 -16.87 -14.15
CA VAL A 112 11.10 -16.21 -14.76
C VAL A 112 12.37 -17.00 -14.50
N LEU A 113 12.73 -17.24 -13.24
CA LEU A 113 13.98 -17.93 -12.93
C LEU A 113 13.94 -19.39 -13.38
N LEU A 114 12.94 -20.16 -12.98
CA LEU A 114 12.88 -21.59 -13.29
C LEU A 114 12.99 -21.89 -14.81
N PRO A 115 12.26 -21.20 -15.71
CA PRO A 115 12.44 -21.40 -17.16
C PRO A 115 13.84 -21.03 -17.67
N THR A 116 14.50 -20.02 -17.08
CA THR A 116 15.85 -19.62 -17.53
C THR A 116 16.88 -20.72 -17.32
N TRP A 117 16.80 -21.43 -16.19
CA TRP A 117 17.69 -22.51 -15.84
C TRP A 117 17.34 -23.82 -16.55
N LEU A 118 16.04 -24.07 -16.80
CA LEU A 118 15.58 -25.27 -17.49
C LEU A 118 15.86 -25.26 -19.00
N GLU A 119 15.85 -24.09 -19.65
CA GLU A 119 16.03 -23.98 -21.11
C GLU A 119 17.50 -23.98 -21.57
N GLY A 120 18.47 -24.00 -20.65
CA GLY A 120 19.89 -24.13 -21.00
C GLY A 120 20.82 -23.48 -19.98
N THR A 121 22.12 -23.52 -20.27
CA THR A 121 23.15 -22.92 -19.41
C THR A 121 22.94 -21.40 -19.26
N PRO A 122 23.34 -20.84 -18.10
CA PRO A 122 23.28 -19.40 -17.88
C PRO A 122 24.14 -18.68 -18.93
N PRO A 123 23.63 -17.60 -19.54
CA PRO A 123 24.37 -16.89 -20.58
C PRO A 123 25.62 -16.25 -19.99
N GLY A 124 26.76 -16.48 -20.65
CA GLY A 124 27.97 -15.69 -20.42
C GLY A 124 27.75 -14.23 -20.83
N PRO A 125 28.54 -13.30 -20.29
CA PRO A 125 28.48 -11.89 -20.70
C PRO A 125 28.72 -11.76 -22.21
N PRO A 126 28.11 -10.75 -22.87
CA PRO A 126 28.26 -10.55 -24.30
C PRO A 126 29.73 -10.32 -24.66
N ALA A 127 30.20 -10.98 -25.72
CA ALA A 127 31.56 -10.82 -26.19
C ALA A 127 31.81 -9.38 -26.68
N PRO A 128 32.97 -8.78 -26.38
CA PRO A 128 33.27 -7.38 -26.71
C PRO A 128 33.26 -7.06 -28.21
N ASN A 129 33.36 -8.08 -29.07
CA ASN A 129 33.53 -7.93 -30.53
C ASN A 129 32.25 -8.18 -31.33
N ALA A 130 31.06 -8.25 -30.70
CA ALA A 130 29.81 -8.31 -31.44
C ALA A 130 29.52 -6.94 -32.08
N SER A 131 29.79 -6.80 -33.38
CA SER A 131 29.52 -5.58 -34.14
C SER A 131 28.01 -5.33 -34.22
N SER A 132 27.49 -4.51 -33.31
CA SER A 132 26.12 -4.04 -33.35
C SER A 132 26.09 -2.56 -33.79
N PRO A 133 25.06 -2.12 -34.54
CA PRO A 133 24.88 -0.71 -34.90
C PRO A 133 24.66 0.19 -33.67
N CYS A 134 24.35 -0.41 -32.51
CA CYS A 134 24.12 0.28 -31.24
C CYS A 134 25.35 0.32 -30.32
N GLY A 135 26.54 -0.02 -30.81
CA GLY A 135 27.79 0.00 -30.05
C GLY A 135 28.12 -1.34 -29.38
N SER A 136 28.99 -1.30 -28.35
CA SER A 136 29.38 -2.46 -27.55
C SER A 136 28.89 -2.31 -26.11
N TYR A 137 28.49 -3.42 -25.50
CA TYR A 137 28.08 -3.48 -24.11
C TYR A 137 28.95 -4.50 -23.39
N ASN A 138 29.68 -4.05 -22.38
CA ASN A 138 30.53 -4.89 -21.56
C ASN A 138 30.19 -4.66 -20.07
N PRO A 139 29.41 -5.55 -19.43
CA PRO A 139 28.91 -5.37 -18.06
C PRO A 139 29.96 -5.54 -16.95
N GLY A 140 31.25 -5.23 -17.21
CA GLY A 140 32.30 -5.15 -16.19
C GLY A 140 33.42 -6.19 -16.32
N SER A 141 34.60 -5.79 -15.86
CA SER A 141 35.90 -6.42 -16.09
C SER A 141 36.07 -7.79 -15.44
N HIS A 142 36.32 -8.82 -16.25
CA HIS A 142 36.86 -10.09 -15.80
C HIS A 142 38.26 -9.88 -15.19
N GLY A 143 38.41 -9.98 -13.86
CA GLY A 143 39.70 -9.86 -13.17
C GLY A 143 39.61 -9.94 -11.64
N LEU A 144 40.76 -10.04 -10.96
CA LEU A 144 40.85 -9.97 -9.49
C LEU A 144 40.61 -8.52 -9.05
N VAL A 145 39.42 -8.22 -8.54
CA VAL A 145 39.07 -6.89 -8.03
C VAL A 145 39.24 -6.85 -6.50
N THR A 146 39.64 -5.70 -5.95
CA THR A 146 39.76 -5.52 -4.50
C THR A 146 38.40 -5.60 -3.80
N PHE A 147 38.35 -6.14 -2.59
CA PHE A 147 37.12 -6.29 -1.78
C PHE A 147 36.32 -4.98 -1.63
N ALA A 148 36.99 -3.83 -1.52
CA ALA A 148 36.33 -2.53 -1.45
C ALA A 148 35.52 -2.22 -2.71
N THR A 149 36.04 -2.59 -3.89
CA THR A 149 35.36 -2.38 -5.17
C THR A 149 34.20 -3.36 -5.34
N GLU A 150 34.33 -4.59 -4.85
CA GLU A 150 33.22 -5.55 -4.76
C GLU A 150 32.08 -5.04 -3.86
N LEU A 151 32.42 -4.46 -2.70
CA LEU A 151 31.43 -3.82 -1.83
C LEU A 151 30.76 -2.62 -2.51
N PHE A 152 31.52 -1.80 -3.25
CA PHE A 152 30.94 -0.68 -4.00
C PHE A 152 30.06 -1.14 -5.16
N ASN A 153 30.44 -2.19 -5.86
CA ASN A 153 29.63 -2.87 -6.88
C ASN A 153 28.33 -3.43 -6.27
N LEU A 154 28.40 -3.97 -5.05
CA LEU A 154 27.22 -4.39 -4.28
C LEU A 154 26.30 -3.21 -3.95
N LEU A 155 26.87 -2.08 -3.53
CA LEU A 155 26.08 -0.89 -3.22
C LEU A 155 25.51 -0.24 -4.49
N SER A 156 26.24 -0.17 -5.60
CA SER A 156 25.78 0.49 -6.83
C SER A 156 24.87 -0.40 -7.69
N GLY A 157 25.01 -1.73 -7.58
CA GLY A 157 24.41 -2.68 -8.52
C GLY A 157 25.15 -2.74 -9.87
N GLU A 158 26.37 -2.22 -9.94
CA GLU A 158 27.23 -2.23 -11.13
C GLU A 158 28.31 -3.34 -11.06
N GLY A 159 29.02 -3.57 -12.16
CA GLY A 159 30.11 -4.56 -12.21
C GLY A 159 29.58 -5.99 -12.17
N PHE A 160 30.08 -6.85 -11.27
CA PHE A 160 29.67 -8.26 -11.23
C PHE A 160 28.16 -8.46 -11.04
N LEU A 161 27.49 -7.52 -10.38
CA LEU A 161 26.04 -7.56 -10.15
C LEU A 161 25.24 -7.19 -11.38
N GLU A 162 25.78 -6.36 -12.28
CA GLU A 162 25.12 -5.94 -13.50
C GLU A 162 24.78 -7.15 -14.39
N TRP A 163 25.66 -8.15 -14.40
CA TRP A 163 25.44 -9.45 -15.04
C TRP A 163 25.01 -10.54 -14.04
N SER A 164 23.91 -10.30 -13.32
CA SER A 164 23.32 -11.27 -12.40
C SER A 164 21.82 -11.45 -12.64
N PRO A 165 21.19 -12.54 -12.15
CA PRO A 165 19.74 -12.73 -12.23
C PRO A 165 18.91 -11.62 -11.57
N LEU A 166 19.56 -10.70 -10.86
CA LEU A 166 18.92 -9.54 -10.26
C LEU A 166 18.40 -8.56 -11.30
N PHE A 167 19.09 -8.40 -12.44
CA PHE A 167 18.77 -7.38 -13.45
C PHE A 167 18.30 -7.97 -14.77
N TYR A 168 17.49 -7.18 -15.46
CA TYR A 168 16.93 -7.48 -16.78
C TYR A 168 17.98 -7.93 -17.82
N GLY A 169 19.16 -7.31 -17.82
CA GLY A 169 20.21 -7.57 -18.82
C GLY A 169 20.71 -9.02 -18.89
N PHE A 170 20.64 -9.76 -17.77
CA PHE A 170 21.09 -11.15 -17.66
C PHE A 170 20.23 -12.13 -18.48
N TYR A 171 18.95 -11.83 -18.68
CA TYR A 171 18.03 -12.76 -19.31
C TYR A 171 18.25 -12.84 -20.83
N PRO A 172 18.40 -14.06 -21.41
CA PRO A 172 18.65 -14.23 -22.83
C PRO A 172 17.38 -14.09 -23.68
N PRO A 173 17.48 -13.75 -24.98
CA PRO A 173 16.34 -13.67 -25.89
C PRO A 173 15.88 -15.07 -26.31
N ARG A 174 15.16 -15.78 -25.42
CA ARG A 174 14.52 -17.08 -25.72
C ARG A 174 13.01 -16.88 -25.85
N PRO A 175 12.34 -17.41 -26.89
CA PRO A 175 10.94 -17.08 -27.19
C PRO A 175 9.97 -17.43 -26.06
N ARG A 176 10.18 -18.57 -25.40
CA ARG A 176 9.36 -19.01 -24.25
C ARG A 176 9.58 -18.10 -23.04
N LEU A 177 10.84 -17.79 -22.73
CA LEU A 177 11.19 -16.88 -21.63
C LEU A 177 10.62 -15.48 -21.84
N THR A 178 10.67 -14.93 -23.05
CA THR A 178 10.11 -13.61 -23.38
C THR A 178 8.62 -13.52 -23.01
N ILE A 179 7.85 -14.58 -23.31
CA ILE A 179 6.43 -14.67 -22.96
C ILE A 179 6.24 -14.83 -21.45
N THR A 180 6.94 -15.78 -20.83
CA THR A 180 6.75 -16.03 -19.39
C THR A 180 7.18 -14.84 -18.54
N TYR A 181 8.19 -14.08 -18.98
CA TYR A 181 8.62 -12.83 -18.36
C TYR A 181 7.51 -11.77 -18.36
N LEU A 182 6.90 -11.54 -19.53
CA LEU A 182 5.84 -10.54 -19.67
C LEU A 182 4.55 -10.97 -18.96
N CYS A 183 4.19 -12.26 -19.07
CA CYS A 183 3.07 -12.84 -18.34
C CYS A 183 3.29 -12.77 -16.81
N ALA A 184 4.51 -12.99 -16.32
CA ALA A 184 4.83 -12.85 -14.91
C ALA A 184 4.61 -11.41 -14.43
N ALA A 185 5.04 -10.41 -15.19
CA ALA A 185 4.84 -9.00 -14.85
C ALA A 185 3.34 -8.65 -14.71
N PHE A 186 2.52 -9.05 -15.69
CA PHE A 186 1.07 -8.83 -15.65
C PHE A 186 0.38 -9.63 -14.53
N ALA A 187 0.77 -10.89 -14.33
CA ALA A 187 0.22 -11.74 -13.28
C ALA A 187 0.53 -11.20 -11.87
N ILE A 188 1.77 -10.75 -11.63
CA ILE A 188 2.18 -10.10 -10.39
C ILE A 188 1.41 -8.78 -10.18
N GLY A 189 1.28 -7.95 -11.22
CA GLY A 189 0.52 -6.69 -11.15
C GLY A 189 -0.96 -6.92 -10.83
N LEU A 190 -1.61 -7.89 -11.49
CA LEU A 190 -3.00 -8.27 -11.22
C LEU A 190 -3.16 -8.80 -9.80
N LEU A 191 -2.24 -9.65 -9.35
CA LEU A 191 -2.22 -10.18 -7.99
C LEU A 191 -2.14 -9.05 -6.95
N TYR A 192 -1.25 -8.08 -7.15
CA TYR A 192 -1.16 -6.90 -6.30
C TYR A 192 -2.47 -6.12 -6.27
N LEU A 193 -3.05 -5.85 -7.44
CA LEU A 193 -4.32 -5.13 -7.56
C LEU A 193 -5.43 -5.83 -6.79
N LEU A 194 -5.64 -7.13 -7.00
CA LEU A 194 -6.71 -7.90 -6.36
C LEU A 194 -6.56 -7.95 -4.84
N LEU A 195 -5.35 -8.22 -4.33
CA LEU A 195 -5.10 -8.32 -2.89
C LEU A 195 -5.25 -6.98 -2.17
N ILE A 196 -4.78 -5.90 -2.80
CA ILE A 196 -4.89 -4.54 -2.25
C ILE A 196 -6.34 -4.05 -2.30
N LEU A 197 -7.04 -4.30 -3.41
CA LEU A 197 -8.45 -3.97 -3.56
C LEU A 197 -9.31 -4.70 -2.53
N HIS A 198 -9.06 -6.00 -2.32
CA HIS A 198 -9.76 -6.76 -1.29
C HIS A 198 -9.55 -6.16 0.12
N ARG A 199 -8.32 -5.73 0.44
CA ARG A 199 -8.01 -5.07 1.71
C ARG A 199 -8.67 -3.69 1.82
N SER A 200 -8.67 -2.90 0.75
CA SER A 200 -9.25 -1.54 0.76
C SER A 200 -10.77 -1.57 0.89
N VAL A 201 -11.46 -2.47 0.19
CA VAL A 201 -12.91 -2.67 0.30
C VAL A 201 -13.29 -3.15 1.72
N SER A 202 -12.50 -4.07 2.28
CA SER A 202 -12.69 -4.51 3.68
C SER A 202 -12.54 -3.36 4.67
N GLY A 203 -11.56 -2.46 4.45
CA GLY A 203 -11.37 -1.24 5.24
C GLY A 203 -12.54 -0.26 5.10
N LEU A 204 -13.01 -0.01 3.87
CA LEU A 204 -14.14 0.87 3.58
C LEU A 204 -15.43 0.39 4.27
N LYS A 205 -15.70 -0.92 4.25
CA LYS A 205 -16.86 -1.50 4.95
C LYS A 205 -16.83 -1.17 6.44
N GLN A 206 -15.66 -1.27 7.08
CA GLN A 206 -15.51 -0.94 8.49
C GLN A 206 -15.70 0.56 8.79
N THR A 207 -15.26 1.44 7.88
CA THR A 207 -15.44 2.88 8.07
C THR A 207 -16.88 3.33 7.95
N LEU A 208 -17.61 2.80 6.96
CA LEU A 208 -19.02 3.13 6.75
C LEU A 208 -19.89 2.69 7.94
N LEU A 209 -19.57 1.54 8.55
CA LEU A 209 -20.25 1.08 9.76
C LEU A 209 -19.96 1.98 10.97
N ALA A 210 -18.72 2.47 11.12
CA ALA A 210 -18.32 3.33 12.24
C ALA A 210 -18.86 4.77 12.15
N GLU A 211 -19.19 5.26 10.95
CA GLU A 211 -19.78 6.60 10.75
C GLU A 211 -21.29 6.62 11.10
N SER A 212 -21.91 5.44 11.23
CA SER A 212 -23.35 5.27 11.43
C SER A 212 -23.89 5.67 12.81
N GLU A 213 -23.06 5.78 13.85
CA GLU A 213 -23.47 5.97 15.27
C GLU A 213 -23.59 7.44 15.73
N ALA A 214 -23.90 8.37 14.84
CA ALA A 214 -23.69 9.80 15.12
C ALA A 214 -24.68 10.50 16.10
N LEU A 215 -25.73 9.85 16.60
CA LEU A 215 -26.89 10.56 17.18
C LEU A 215 -27.03 10.60 18.72
N THR A 216 -26.12 10.01 19.50
CA THR A 216 -26.08 10.18 20.98
C THR A 216 -24.65 10.40 21.49
N ARG A 217 -24.00 11.45 20.96
CA ARG A 217 -22.54 11.54 20.79
C ARG A 217 -21.66 11.46 22.04
N TYR A 218 -22.09 11.98 23.19
CA TYR A 218 -21.24 12.04 24.39
C TYR A 218 -21.72 11.10 25.49
N SER A 219 -23.01 11.09 25.82
CA SER A 219 -23.56 10.24 26.87
C SER A 219 -23.41 8.76 26.53
N HIS A 220 -23.87 8.32 25.35
CA HIS A 220 -23.71 6.93 24.92
C HIS A 220 -22.24 6.50 24.94
N ARG A 221 -21.34 7.39 24.51
CA ARG A 221 -19.90 7.10 24.49
C ARG A 221 -19.29 6.99 25.89
N VAL A 222 -19.63 7.88 26.81
CA VAL A 222 -19.15 7.80 28.20
C VAL A 222 -19.65 6.50 28.85
N PHE A 223 -20.92 6.15 28.66
CA PHE A 223 -21.52 4.97 29.28
C PHE A 223 -21.12 3.64 28.60
N SER A 224 -20.83 3.63 27.29
CA SER A 224 -20.38 2.45 26.53
C SER A 224 -18.85 2.31 26.44
N ALA A 225 -18.09 3.34 26.78
CA ALA A 225 -16.65 3.29 26.70
C ALA A 225 -16.02 2.43 27.80
N TRP A 226 -16.71 2.15 28.90
CA TRP A 226 -16.15 1.30 29.96
C TRP A 226 -16.28 -0.18 29.61
N ASN A 227 -15.18 -0.94 29.73
CA ASN A 227 -15.19 -2.39 29.56
C ASN A 227 -15.00 -3.05 30.93
N PHE A 228 -16.06 -3.65 31.46
CA PHE A 228 -16.07 -4.29 32.79
C PHE A 228 -15.25 -5.58 32.86
N GLY A 229 -14.81 -6.14 31.73
CA GLY A 229 -13.92 -7.31 31.70
C GLY A 229 -12.43 -6.98 31.91
N LEU A 230 -12.07 -5.70 32.08
CA LEU A 230 -10.67 -5.29 32.27
C LEU A 230 -10.18 -5.66 33.66
N SER A 231 -9.17 -6.54 33.72
CA SER A 231 -8.49 -6.94 34.94
C SER A 231 -7.08 -6.35 35.01
N GLY A 232 -6.69 -5.82 36.18
CA GLY A 232 -5.36 -5.27 36.45
C GLY A 232 -5.28 -3.75 36.34
N GLU A 233 -4.60 -3.12 37.30
CA GLU A 233 -4.55 -1.67 37.46
C GLU A 233 -3.98 -0.91 36.26
N VAL A 234 -3.00 -1.51 35.57
CA VAL A 234 -2.36 -0.88 34.40
C VAL A 234 -3.34 -0.73 33.26
N HIS A 235 -4.16 -1.75 32.98
CA HIS A 235 -5.15 -1.73 31.91
C HIS A 235 -6.30 -0.76 32.22
N VAL A 236 -6.72 -0.70 33.49
CA VAL A 236 -7.72 0.26 33.98
C VAL A 236 -7.24 1.69 33.81
N ARG A 237 -6.03 2.01 34.29
CA ARG A 237 -5.41 3.34 34.13
C ARG A 237 -5.24 3.73 32.66
N LEU A 238 -4.85 2.78 31.80
CA LEU A 238 -4.73 3.01 30.37
C LEU A 238 -6.09 3.32 29.73
N ARG A 239 -7.14 2.56 30.06
CA ARG A 239 -8.50 2.79 29.54
C ARG A 239 -9.05 4.14 29.99
N GLN A 240 -8.87 4.52 31.25
CA GLN A 240 -9.28 5.83 31.76
C GLN A 240 -8.60 6.98 30.99
N ARG A 241 -7.28 6.90 30.79
CA ARG A 241 -6.56 7.90 29.99
C ARG A 241 -7.08 7.97 28.56
N LEU A 242 -7.32 6.81 27.93
CA LEU A 242 -7.81 6.74 26.56
C LEU A 242 -9.18 7.42 26.41
N ILE A 243 -10.10 7.18 27.34
CA ILE A 243 -11.44 7.82 27.37
C ILE A 243 -11.32 9.33 27.58
N LEU A 244 -10.49 9.76 28.55
CA LEU A 244 -10.24 11.18 28.80
C LEU A 244 -9.70 11.90 27.55
N TYR A 245 -8.72 11.30 26.87
CA TYR A 245 -8.15 11.88 25.65
C TYR A 245 -9.16 11.92 24.50
N GLU A 246 -9.95 10.86 24.31
CA GLU A 246 -10.98 10.83 23.26
C GLU A 246 -12.01 11.95 23.46
N LEU A 247 -12.52 12.12 24.69
CA LEU A 247 -13.46 13.19 25.03
C LEU A 247 -12.83 14.58 24.91
N GLN A 248 -11.58 14.76 25.36
CA GLN A 248 -10.87 16.03 25.26
C GLN A 248 -10.73 16.47 23.80
N VAL A 249 -10.32 15.56 22.91
CA VAL A 249 -10.16 15.85 21.48
C VAL A 249 -11.50 16.25 20.85
N GLU A 250 -12.58 15.55 21.15
CA GLU A 250 -13.91 15.90 20.60
C GLU A 250 -14.43 17.24 21.11
N LEU A 251 -14.21 17.56 22.39
CA LEU A 251 -14.54 18.87 22.97
C LEU A 251 -13.73 20.00 22.33
N GLU A 252 -12.43 19.78 22.10
CA GLU A 252 -11.58 20.73 21.38
C GLU A 252 -12.07 20.95 19.94
N GLU A 253 -12.43 19.88 19.22
CA GLU A 253 -13.00 20.00 17.88
C GLU A 253 -14.33 20.74 17.86
N ALA A 254 -15.22 20.45 18.80
CA ALA A 254 -16.51 21.13 18.92
C ALA A 254 -16.33 22.63 19.21
N ARG A 255 -15.38 22.99 20.07
CA ARG A 255 -15.00 24.39 20.34
C ARG A 255 -14.51 25.10 19.08
N VAL A 256 -13.65 24.46 18.28
CA VAL A 256 -13.16 25.04 17.02
C VAL A 256 -14.29 25.23 16.01
N ARG A 257 -15.23 24.28 15.90
CA ARG A 257 -16.40 24.42 15.02
C ARG A 257 -17.33 25.55 15.45
N ARG A 258 -17.59 25.70 16.75
CA ARG A 258 -18.37 26.83 17.28
C ARG A 258 -17.69 28.17 16.97
N LYS A 259 -16.37 28.26 17.18
CA LYS A 259 -15.58 29.45 16.82
C LYS A 259 -15.58 29.74 15.32
N ALA A 260 -15.78 28.75 14.46
CA ALA A 260 -15.89 28.94 13.01
C ALA A 260 -17.27 29.45 12.58
N ALA A 261 -18.34 29.07 13.29
CA ALA A 261 -19.72 29.48 13.00
C ALA A 261 -20.01 30.94 13.40
N VAL A 262 -19.25 31.50 14.34
CA VAL A 262 -19.46 32.86 14.89
C VAL A 262 -18.50 33.89 14.27
N ARG A 263 -17.83 33.59 13.14
CA ARG A 263 -16.82 34.49 12.55
C ARG A 263 -17.44 35.62 11.73
N THR A 264 -16.88 36.81 11.87
CA THR A 264 -17.22 37.98 11.04
C THR A 264 -16.53 37.94 9.68
N LEU A 265 -17.08 38.64 8.68
CA LEU A 265 -16.56 38.66 7.30
C LEU A 265 -15.09 39.12 7.20
N GLY A 266 -14.69 40.13 7.96
CA GLY A 266 -13.29 40.62 7.98
C GLY A 266 -12.31 39.60 8.57
N GLN A 267 -12.69 38.88 9.62
CA GLN A 267 -11.89 37.79 10.18
C GLN A 267 -11.79 36.60 9.21
N GLN A 268 -12.87 36.35 8.45
CA GLN A 268 -12.90 35.33 7.42
C GLN A 268 -11.99 35.67 6.25
N ALA A 269 -11.99 36.92 5.76
CA ALA A 269 -11.08 37.39 4.72
C ALA A 269 -9.60 37.25 5.15
N ARG A 270 -9.26 37.69 6.37
CA ARG A 270 -7.91 37.52 6.92
C ARG A 270 -7.51 36.04 6.96
N LEU A 271 -8.38 35.15 7.42
CA LEU A 271 -8.09 33.72 7.48
C LEU A 271 -7.85 33.11 6.09
N TRP A 272 -8.69 33.45 5.10
CA TRP A 272 -8.52 32.96 3.74
C TRP A 272 -7.23 33.51 3.11
N SER A 273 -6.85 34.75 3.39
CA SER A 273 -5.55 35.30 2.94
C SER A 273 -4.36 34.55 3.54
N VAL A 274 -4.38 34.24 4.85
CA VAL A 274 -3.33 33.45 5.51
C VAL A 274 -3.27 32.04 4.92
N ARG A 275 -4.42 31.41 4.66
CA ARG A 275 -4.47 30.09 4.03
C ARG A 275 -3.93 30.11 2.61
N LEU A 276 -4.24 31.13 1.82
CA LEU A 276 -3.72 31.29 0.47
C LEU A 276 -2.19 31.40 0.51
N LEU A 277 -1.66 32.28 1.37
CA LEU A 277 -0.22 32.47 1.55
C LEU A 277 0.47 31.17 1.98
N VAL A 278 -0.07 30.48 3.00
CA VAL A 278 0.50 29.23 3.49
C VAL A 278 0.49 28.14 2.43
N ASN A 279 -0.61 27.98 1.69
CA ASN A 279 -0.66 26.98 0.62
C ASN A 279 0.27 27.34 -0.54
N LEU A 280 0.45 28.63 -0.85
CA LEU A 280 1.44 29.09 -1.84
C LEU A 280 2.86 28.74 -1.40
N VAL A 281 3.22 28.96 -0.13
CA VAL A 281 4.51 28.53 0.44
C VAL A 281 4.68 27.01 0.35
N VAL A 282 3.65 26.23 0.66
CA VAL A 282 3.70 24.77 0.52
C VAL A 282 3.92 24.35 -0.92
N LEU A 283 3.21 24.96 -1.88
CA LEU A 283 3.40 24.70 -3.31
C LEU A 283 4.81 25.08 -3.77
N ALA A 284 5.36 26.20 -3.30
CA ALA A 284 6.73 26.61 -3.60
C ALA A 284 7.77 25.61 -3.05
N LEU A 285 7.58 25.13 -1.81
CA LEU A 285 8.45 24.10 -1.22
C LEU A 285 8.39 22.77 -1.99
N LEU A 286 7.18 22.37 -2.42
CA LEU A 286 7.00 21.17 -3.26
C LEU A 286 7.67 21.37 -4.64
N GLY A 287 7.45 22.51 -5.29
CA GLY A 287 8.08 22.84 -6.57
C GLY A 287 9.61 22.87 -6.49
N ALA A 288 10.17 23.48 -5.45
CA ALA A 288 11.61 23.50 -5.18
C ALA A 288 12.18 22.10 -4.94
N ALA A 289 11.45 21.26 -4.19
CA ALA A 289 11.82 19.86 -4.00
C ALA A 289 11.86 19.11 -5.34
N PHE A 290 10.84 19.25 -6.18
CA PHE A 290 10.78 18.56 -7.48
C PHE A 290 11.85 19.07 -8.45
N TYR A 291 12.06 20.38 -8.54
CA TYR A 291 13.15 20.97 -9.32
C TYR A 291 14.51 20.48 -8.83
N GLY A 292 14.71 20.38 -7.51
CA GLY A 292 15.93 19.85 -6.93
C GLY A 292 16.20 18.39 -7.29
N VAL A 293 15.16 17.54 -7.37
CA VAL A 293 15.29 16.14 -7.83
C VAL A 293 15.72 16.09 -9.30
N TYR A 294 15.09 16.91 -10.15
CA TYR A 294 15.47 17.03 -11.56
C TYR A 294 16.91 17.54 -11.71
N TRP A 295 17.28 18.59 -10.98
CA TRP A 295 18.62 19.16 -10.98
C TRP A 295 19.66 18.17 -10.47
N ALA A 296 19.40 17.46 -9.36
CA ALA A 296 20.29 16.42 -8.85
C ALA A 296 20.51 15.31 -9.89
N THR A 297 19.44 14.90 -10.57
CA THR A 297 19.51 13.88 -11.63
C THR A 297 20.29 14.36 -12.84
N LYS A 298 20.16 15.62 -13.27
CA LYS A 298 20.97 16.19 -14.36
C LYS A 298 22.45 16.27 -13.97
N THR A 299 22.70 16.79 -12.78
CA THR A 299 24.02 17.02 -12.21
C THR A 299 24.81 15.72 -12.04
N THR A 300 24.17 14.59 -11.71
CA THR A 300 24.89 13.30 -11.63
C THR A 300 25.58 12.92 -12.92
N VAL A 301 24.90 13.08 -14.06
CA VAL A 301 25.44 12.70 -15.36
C VAL A 301 26.61 13.61 -15.74
N GLU A 302 26.46 14.91 -15.52
CA GLU A 302 27.55 15.88 -15.77
C GLU A 302 28.78 15.59 -14.90
N LEU A 303 28.58 15.16 -13.65
CA LEU A 303 29.68 14.78 -12.76
C LEU A 303 30.30 13.43 -13.12
N GLN A 304 29.52 12.43 -13.53
CA GLN A 304 30.04 11.11 -13.94
C GLN A 304 31.03 11.21 -15.12
N ASN A 305 30.86 12.21 -15.99
CA ASN A 305 31.74 12.44 -17.13
C ASN A 305 33.11 13.04 -16.77
N LYS A 306 33.32 13.49 -15.52
CA LYS A 306 34.60 14.08 -15.11
C LYS A 306 35.64 13.00 -14.76
N PRO A 307 36.88 13.10 -15.27
CA PRO A 307 37.90 12.05 -15.11
C PRO A 307 38.34 11.85 -13.65
N LEU A 308 38.27 12.90 -12.82
CA LEU A 308 38.54 12.82 -11.38
C LEU A 308 37.57 11.86 -10.67
N ILE A 309 36.30 11.88 -11.06
CA ILE A 309 35.23 11.11 -10.41
C ILE A 309 35.34 9.64 -10.81
N GLN A 310 35.72 9.34 -12.05
CA GLN A 310 35.99 7.97 -12.50
C GLN A 310 37.18 7.32 -11.79
N ARG A 311 38.20 8.10 -11.40
CA ARG A 311 39.39 7.56 -10.69
C ARG A 311 39.13 7.21 -9.23
N THR A 312 38.22 7.91 -8.57
CA THR A 312 37.96 7.72 -7.13
C THR A 312 36.64 6.96 -6.90
N PRO A 313 36.68 5.68 -6.46
CA PRO A 313 35.48 4.84 -6.37
C PRO A 313 34.45 5.36 -5.36
N VAL A 314 34.91 5.96 -4.26
CA VAL A 314 34.04 6.55 -3.23
C VAL A 314 33.26 7.73 -3.78
N LEU A 315 33.92 8.62 -4.54
CA LEU A 315 33.26 9.79 -5.10
C LEU A 315 32.26 9.39 -6.20
N LYS A 316 32.60 8.38 -7.01
CA LYS A 316 31.68 7.79 -7.98
C LYS A 316 30.40 7.29 -7.29
N LEU A 317 30.55 6.50 -6.22
CA LEU A 317 29.40 6.00 -5.46
C LEU A 317 28.51 7.12 -4.90
N VAL A 318 29.11 8.17 -4.33
CA VAL A 318 28.35 9.32 -3.80
C VAL A 318 27.57 10.03 -4.92
N VAL A 319 28.19 10.21 -6.09
CA VAL A 319 27.53 10.79 -7.25
C VAL A 319 26.40 9.89 -7.75
N ASP A 320 26.61 8.58 -7.82
CA ASP A 320 25.59 7.60 -8.26
C ASP A 320 24.36 7.56 -7.34
N TYR A 321 24.55 7.87 -6.06
CA TYR A 321 23.49 7.94 -5.05
C TYR A 321 22.89 9.34 -4.87
N LEU A 322 23.41 10.37 -5.54
CA LEU A 322 23.00 11.76 -5.33
C LEU A 322 21.48 11.99 -5.48
N PRO A 323 20.76 11.44 -6.50
CA PRO A 323 19.32 11.65 -6.63
C PRO A 323 18.57 10.98 -5.47
N SER A 324 18.99 9.78 -5.08
CA SER A 324 18.45 9.02 -3.94
C SER A 324 18.67 9.74 -2.61
N ILE A 325 19.88 10.27 -2.39
CA ILE A 325 20.23 11.08 -1.22
C ILE A 325 19.33 12.31 -1.17
N PHE A 326 19.22 13.04 -2.28
CA PHE A 326 18.42 14.26 -2.34
C PHE A 326 16.94 13.97 -2.05
N ILE A 327 16.35 12.96 -2.68
CA ILE A 327 14.96 12.54 -2.45
C ILE A 327 14.74 12.19 -0.97
N SER A 328 15.65 11.42 -0.36
CA SER A 328 15.54 11.03 1.04
C SER A 328 15.64 12.22 1.99
N VAL A 329 16.59 13.14 1.76
CA VAL A 329 16.75 14.37 2.57
C VAL A 329 15.48 15.22 2.50
N VAL A 330 14.95 15.46 1.30
CA VAL A 330 13.70 16.20 1.12
C VAL A 330 12.53 15.51 1.84
N ASN A 331 12.39 14.19 1.67
CA ASN A 331 11.35 13.38 2.31
C ASN A 331 11.49 13.28 3.84
N PHE A 332 12.67 13.55 4.38
CA PHE A 332 12.95 13.61 5.81
C PHE A 332 12.70 15.01 6.40
N VAL A 333 13.11 16.06 5.70
CA VAL A 333 13.08 17.46 6.18
C VAL A 333 11.72 18.13 5.98
N LEU A 334 11.06 17.93 4.84
CA LEU A 334 9.78 18.62 4.54
C LEU A 334 8.60 18.21 5.44
N PRO A 335 8.40 16.94 5.85
CA PRO A 335 7.26 16.59 6.71
C PRO A 335 7.28 17.30 8.08
N PRO A 336 8.42 17.42 8.80
CA PRO A 336 8.55 18.30 9.96
C PRO A 336 8.18 19.76 9.65
N VAL A 337 8.63 20.31 8.52
CA VAL A 337 8.29 21.67 8.09
C VAL A 337 6.78 21.83 7.88
N PHE A 338 6.12 20.88 7.21
CA PHE A 338 4.66 20.89 7.06
C PHE A 338 3.93 20.84 8.40
N LYS A 339 4.45 20.09 9.38
CA LYS A 339 3.88 20.06 10.75
C LYS A 339 4.02 21.40 11.48
N LEU A 340 5.09 22.16 11.23
CA LEU A 340 5.28 23.51 11.77
C LEU A 340 4.37 24.54 11.12
N ILE A 341 4.12 24.41 9.82
CA ILE A 341 3.28 25.32 9.03
C ILE A 341 1.78 25.09 9.30
N ALA A 342 1.37 23.83 9.43
CA ALA A 342 -0.04 23.45 9.46
C ALA A 342 -0.91 24.10 10.56
N PRO A 343 -0.41 24.42 11.78
CA PRO A 343 -1.19 25.16 12.78
C PRO A 343 -1.59 26.57 12.31
N LEU A 344 -0.82 27.19 11.42
CA LEU A 344 -1.08 28.54 10.90
C LEU A 344 -2.35 28.61 10.04
N GLU A 345 -2.78 27.49 9.47
CA GLU A 345 -3.96 27.41 8.59
C GLU A 345 -5.31 27.47 9.36
N GLY A 346 -5.24 27.31 10.68
CA GLY A 346 -6.40 27.35 11.57
C GLY A 346 -7.47 26.29 11.25
N TYR A 347 -7.07 25.14 10.68
CA TYR A 347 -7.95 23.98 10.50
C TYR A 347 -8.17 23.24 11.83
N THR A 348 -9.20 22.40 11.90
CA THR A 348 -9.36 21.46 13.02
C THR A 348 -8.20 20.47 13.03
N ARG A 349 -7.77 20.00 14.21
CA ARG A 349 -6.64 19.06 14.32
C ARG A 349 -6.78 17.84 13.40
N SER A 350 -7.96 17.24 13.29
CA SER A 350 -8.19 16.10 12.41
C SER A 350 -7.98 16.43 10.92
N ARG A 351 -8.48 17.57 10.44
CA ARG A 351 -8.26 18.02 9.05
C ARG A 351 -6.81 18.38 8.81
N GLN A 352 -6.18 19.02 9.78
CA GLN A 352 -4.76 19.38 9.73
C GLN A 352 -3.90 18.13 9.49
N ILE A 353 -4.15 17.03 10.21
CA ILE A 353 -3.37 15.81 10.03
C ILE A 353 -3.64 15.19 8.64
N VAL A 354 -4.88 15.19 8.15
CA VAL A 354 -5.18 14.71 6.79
C VAL A 354 -4.46 15.53 5.73
N PHE A 355 -4.40 16.86 5.85
CA PHE A 355 -3.66 17.70 4.91
C PHE A 355 -2.14 17.49 4.98
N ILE A 356 -1.57 17.39 6.19
CA ILE A 356 -0.15 17.04 6.36
C ILE A 356 0.15 15.69 5.69
N LEU A 357 -0.73 14.70 5.88
CA LEU A 357 -0.59 13.40 5.26
C LEU A 357 -0.67 13.47 3.76
N LEU A 358 -1.68 14.16 3.21
CA LEU A 358 -1.84 14.34 1.78
C LEU A 358 -0.59 14.99 1.16
N ARG A 359 -0.09 16.08 1.74
CA ARG A 359 1.13 16.77 1.27
C ARG A 359 2.36 15.87 1.32
N THR A 360 2.51 15.06 2.37
CA THR A 360 3.64 14.15 2.52
C THR A 360 3.55 12.98 1.54
N VAL A 361 2.34 12.46 1.29
CA VAL A 361 2.07 11.42 0.29
C VAL A 361 2.39 11.95 -1.10
N SER A 362 1.86 13.13 -1.45
CA SER A 362 2.13 13.79 -2.72
C SER A 362 3.62 14.03 -2.91
N LEU A 363 4.34 14.53 -1.90
CA LEU A 363 5.79 14.74 -1.98
C LEU A 363 6.52 13.45 -2.36
N ARG A 364 6.24 12.33 -1.67
CA ARG A 364 6.95 11.05 -1.89
C ARG A 364 6.64 10.44 -3.26
N LEU A 365 5.38 10.42 -3.66
CA LEU A 365 4.94 9.84 -4.93
C LEU A 365 5.40 10.70 -6.12
N VAL A 366 5.26 12.02 -6.04
CA VAL A 366 5.68 12.93 -7.11
C VAL A 366 7.20 12.99 -7.22
N SER A 367 7.96 12.92 -6.12
CA SER A 367 9.42 12.84 -6.19
C SER A 367 9.90 11.60 -6.97
N LEU A 368 9.25 10.45 -6.74
CA LEU A 368 9.52 9.23 -7.52
C LEU A 368 9.15 9.41 -8.99
N LEU A 369 7.99 10.01 -9.28
CA LEU A 369 7.54 10.28 -10.65
C LEU A 369 8.51 11.22 -11.39
N VAL A 370 8.97 12.29 -10.75
CA VAL A 370 9.92 13.25 -11.33
C VAL A 370 11.25 12.58 -11.65
N LEU A 371 11.75 11.71 -10.76
CA LEU A 371 12.95 10.91 -11.04
C LEU A 371 12.74 10.04 -12.28
N LEU A 372 11.62 9.33 -12.36
CA LEU A 372 11.31 8.45 -13.50
C LEU A 372 11.19 9.23 -14.81
N VAL A 373 10.46 10.36 -14.81
CA VAL A 373 10.34 11.23 -15.99
C VAL A 373 11.71 11.81 -16.39
N SER A 374 12.55 12.18 -15.41
CA SER A 374 13.89 12.68 -15.70
C SER A 374 14.80 11.60 -16.29
N LEU A 375 14.69 10.35 -15.84
CA LEU A 375 15.39 9.21 -16.44
C LEU A 375 14.84 8.93 -17.84
N TRP A 376 13.53 9.01 -18.02
CA TRP A 376 12.86 8.78 -19.30
C TRP A 376 13.29 9.76 -20.37
N SER A 377 13.29 11.05 -20.03
CA SER A 377 13.78 12.12 -20.90
C SER A 377 15.22 11.88 -21.34
N LYS A 378 16.06 11.24 -20.52
CA LYS A 378 17.43 10.86 -20.92
C LYS A 378 17.46 9.66 -21.85
N ILE A 379 16.59 8.68 -21.63
CA ILE A 379 16.49 7.47 -22.45
C ILE A 379 15.98 7.83 -23.85
N THR A 380 14.96 8.70 -23.94
CA THR A 380 14.29 9.09 -25.19
C THR A 380 14.86 10.36 -25.83
N CYS A 381 16.03 10.85 -25.42
CA CYS A 381 16.63 12.10 -25.90
C CYS A 381 15.64 13.29 -25.91
N GLY A 382 14.92 13.52 -24.81
CA GLY A 382 13.93 14.60 -24.71
C GLY A 382 12.61 14.36 -25.45
N GLY A 383 12.48 13.22 -26.13
CA GLY A 383 11.39 12.94 -27.08
C GLY A 383 11.79 13.15 -28.54
N ASP A 384 13.02 13.61 -28.80
CA ASP A 384 13.51 13.91 -30.13
C ASP A 384 14.18 12.67 -30.74
N ALA A 385 13.45 11.95 -31.58
CA ALA A 385 13.94 10.74 -32.25
C ALA A 385 15.06 11.01 -33.27
N GLU A 386 15.21 12.28 -33.71
CA GLU A 386 16.21 12.70 -34.71
C GLU A 386 17.56 13.11 -34.11
N ASP A 387 17.72 13.13 -32.78
CA ASP A 387 19.01 13.37 -32.15
C ASP A 387 20.01 12.27 -32.59
N ASN A 388 21.24 12.67 -32.95
CA ASN A 388 22.33 11.76 -33.31
C ASN A 388 22.56 10.65 -32.27
N LYS A 389 22.25 10.90 -30.99
CA LYS A 389 22.35 9.92 -29.90
C LYS A 389 21.23 8.86 -29.91
N CYS A 390 20.06 9.16 -30.47
CA CYS A 390 18.88 8.28 -30.48
C CYS A 390 18.54 7.72 -31.86
N LYS A 391 18.97 8.36 -32.95
CA LYS A 391 18.58 8.06 -34.34
C LYS A 391 18.77 6.60 -34.76
N THR A 392 19.88 5.97 -34.37
CA THR A 392 20.24 4.62 -34.82
C THR A 392 19.43 3.51 -34.13
N CYS A 393 19.09 3.70 -32.85
CA CYS A 393 18.56 2.63 -32.00
C CYS A 393 17.22 2.96 -31.31
N GLY A 394 16.73 4.20 -31.46
CA GLY A 394 15.49 4.70 -30.85
C GLY A 394 15.62 5.05 -29.36
N TYR A 395 16.83 5.00 -28.81
CA TYR A 395 17.17 5.39 -27.43
C TYR A 395 18.62 5.85 -27.37
N ASN A 396 18.99 6.53 -26.28
CA ASN A 396 20.35 7.04 -26.06
C ASN A 396 21.35 5.88 -25.79
N TYR A 397 21.81 5.25 -26.86
CA TYR A 397 22.64 4.04 -26.82
C TYR A 397 24.10 4.33 -26.42
N GLN A 398 24.57 5.58 -26.58
CA GLN A 398 25.95 5.98 -26.25
C GLN A 398 26.16 6.07 -24.74
N GLU A 399 25.21 6.64 -24.01
CA GLU A 399 25.29 6.79 -22.55
C GLU A 399 24.61 5.62 -21.81
N LEU A 400 23.58 5.02 -22.40
CA LEU A 400 22.76 3.95 -21.81
C LEU A 400 22.65 2.75 -22.75
N PRO A 401 23.72 1.94 -22.93
CA PRO A 401 23.70 0.78 -23.83
C PRO A 401 22.64 -0.26 -23.43
N CYS A 402 22.35 -0.36 -22.13
CA CYS A 402 21.31 -1.20 -21.55
C CYS A 402 20.45 -0.39 -20.55
N TRP A 403 19.50 0.37 -21.07
CA TRP A 403 18.74 1.32 -20.25
C TRP A 403 17.81 0.64 -19.23
N GLU A 404 17.28 -0.55 -19.53
CA GLU A 404 16.40 -1.32 -18.63
C GLU A 404 17.13 -1.72 -17.35
N THR A 405 18.35 -2.26 -17.50
CA THR A 405 19.20 -2.59 -16.35
C THR A 405 19.55 -1.34 -15.56
N ARG A 406 19.84 -0.21 -16.23
CA ARG A 406 20.11 1.05 -15.53
C ARG A 406 18.92 1.53 -14.70
N LEU A 407 17.71 1.44 -15.24
CA LEU A 407 16.49 1.79 -14.49
C LEU A 407 16.29 0.85 -13.29
N GLY A 408 16.57 -0.45 -13.47
CA GLY A 408 16.59 -1.43 -12.37
C GLY A 408 17.62 -1.09 -11.28
N GLN A 409 18.82 -0.65 -11.66
CA GLN A 409 19.86 -0.19 -10.74
C GLN A 409 19.42 1.03 -9.93
N GLU A 410 18.75 2.01 -10.56
CA GLU A 410 18.23 3.16 -9.82
C GLU A 410 17.17 2.76 -8.77
N MET A 411 16.25 1.85 -9.11
CA MET A 411 15.25 1.34 -8.16
C MET A 411 15.90 0.48 -7.04
N TYR A 412 16.94 -0.29 -7.37
CA TYR A 412 17.74 -1.03 -6.40
C TYR A 412 18.45 -0.10 -5.41
N LYS A 413 19.12 0.94 -5.91
CA LYS A 413 19.80 1.96 -5.08
C LYS A 413 18.81 2.69 -4.18
N LEU A 414 17.62 3.06 -4.67
CA LEU A 414 16.57 3.66 -3.84
C LEU A 414 16.11 2.71 -2.72
N LEU A 415 15.90 1.42 -3.03
CA LEU A 415 15.48 0.43 -2.04
C LEU A 415 16.53 0.28 -0.92
N LEU A 416 17.81 0.17 -1.31
CA LEU A 416 18.94 0.01 -0.42
C LEU A 416 19.18 1.27 0.41
N PHE A 417 19.14 2.45 -0.22
CA PHE A 417 19.31 3.72 0.46
C PHE A 417 18.21 3.98 1.49
N ASP A 418 16.96 3.63 1.18
CA ASP A 418 15.86 3.73 2.13
C ASP A 418 16.05 2.78 3.32
N LEU A 419 16.58 1.57 3.10
CA LEU A 419 16.97 0.67 4.20
C LEU A 419 18.08 1.29 5.05
N LEU A 420 19.18 1.75 4.43
CA LEU A 420 20.32 2.35 5.12
C LEU A 420 19.90 3.59 5.93
N THR A 421 19.09 4.47 5.34
CA THR A 421 18.55 5.66 6.01
C THR A 421 17.65 5.26 7.19
N GLY A 422 16.79 4.26 7.00
CA GLY A 422 15.94 3.73 8.07
C GLY A 422 16.74 3.17 9.25
N LEU A 423 17.80 2.41 8.96
CA LEU A 423 18.74 1.90 9.97
C LEU A 423 19.49 3.03 10.66
N ALA A 424 20.01 4.00 9.90
CA ALA A 424 20.72 5.16 10.43
C ALA A 424 19.84 5.99 11.38
N VAL A 425 18.55 6.21 11.05
CA VAL A 425 17.62 6.90 11.95
C VAL A 425 17.42 6.12 13.25
N ILE A 426 17.31 4.79 13.19
CA ILE A 426 17.18 3.95 14.40
C ILE A 426 18.44 4.03 15.25
N LEU A 427 19.62 3.87 14.65
CA LEU A 427 20.90 3.78 15.36
C LEU A 427 21.47 5.11 15.81
N LEU A 428 21.34 6.18 15.02
CA LEU A 428 21.97 7.48 15.27
C LEU A 428 21.01 8.50 15.93
N ILE A 429 19.69 8.31 15.80
CA ILE A 429 18.71 9.24 16.37
C ILE A 429 17.95 8.58 17.52
N GLN A 430 17.33 7.43 17.26
CA GLN A 430 16.41 6.83 18.24
C GLN A 430 17.15 6.20 19.43
N PHE A 431 18.22 5.45 19.17
CA PHE A 431 19.01 4.82 20.24
C PHE A 431 19.74 5.81 21.14
N PRO A 432 20.45 6.84 20.64
CA PRO A 432 21.16 7.81 21.49
C PRO A 432 20.19 8.68 22.29
N ARG A 433 19.01 9.02 21.73
CA ARG A 433 17.95 9.73 22.46
C ARG A 433 17.47 8.96 23.69
N LYS A 434 17.39 7.62 23.60
CA LYS A 434 17.08 6.77 24.75
C LYS A 434 18.19 6.84 25.80
N LEU A 435 19.45 6.73 25.37
CA LEU A 435 20.61 6.78 26.26
C LEU A 435 20.67 8.12 27.03
N LEU A 436 20.46 9.24 26.32
CA LEU A 436 20.43 10.58 26.91
C LEU A 436 19.30 10.76 27.95
N CYS A 437 18.11 10.19 27.71
CA CYS A 437 17.02 10.20 28.68
C CYS A 437 17.32 9.39 29.95
N GLY A 438 18.12 8.31 29.83
CA GLY A 438 18.48 7.46 30.97
C GLY A 438 19.61 8.04 31.83
N LEU A 439 20.59 8.73 31.22
CA LEU A 439 21.76 9.23 31.93
C LEU A 439 21.64 10.68 32.47
N CYS A 440 20.79 11.53 31.89
CA CYS A 440 20.73 12.94 32.27
C CYS A 440 19.37 13.33 32.90
N PRO A 441 19.25 13.39 34.25
CA PRO A 441 18.04 13.86 34.93
C PRO A 441 17.77 15.39 34.83
N GLY A 442 18.42 16.10 33.89
CA GLY A 442 18.35 17.55 33.73
C GLY A 442 17.43 18.07 32.62
N ALA A 443 17.56 19.36 32.26
CA ALA A 443 16.81 20.02 31.19
C ALA A 443 17.02 19.38 29.80
N LEU A 444 18.21 18.84 29.53
CA LEU A 444 18.50 18.05 28.31
C LEU A 444 17.68 16.76 28.25
N GLY A 445 17.50 16.05 29.37
CA GLY A 445 16.63 14.86 29.45
C GLY A 445 15.15 15.20 29.23
N ARG A 446 14.71 16.39 29.69
CA ARG A 446 13.36 16.91 29.41
C ARG A 446 13.15 17.30 27.94
N PHE A 447 14.18 17.84 27.27
CA PHE A 447 14.15 18.14 25.83
C PHE A 447 14.18 16.85 24.98
N ALA A 448 14.93 15.85 25.42
CA ALA A 448 15.02 14.53 24.81
C ALA A 448 13.79 13.64 25.05
N ARG A 449 12.63 14.19 25.48
CA ARG A 449 11.37 13.48 25.81
C ARG A 449 11.12 12.25 24.94
N THR A 450 10.64 11.17 25.54
CA THR A 450 10.35 9.89 24.85
C THR A 450 9.62 10.10 23.51
N GLN A 451 10.14 9.46 22.46
CA GLN A 451 9.60 9.58 21.10
C GLN A 451 8.22 8.91 21.04
N GLU A 452 7.22 9.62 20.49
CA GLU A 452 5.94 9.01 20.14
C GLU A 452 6.08 8.28 18.80
N PHE A 453 5.55 7.05 18.71
CA PHE A 453 5.52 6.30 17.46
C PHE A 453 4.51 6.93 16.49
N GLN A 454 5.01 7.67 15.50
CA GLN A 454 4.18 8.34 14.51
C GLN A 454 3.79 7.36 13.40
N VAL A 455 2.73 6.58 13.67
CA VAL A 455 2.14 5.60 12.75
C VAL A 455 2.02 6.11 11.31
N PRO A 456 1.52 7.33 11.04
CA PRO A 456 1.27 7.74 9.66
C PRO A 456 2.55 7.93 8.82
N ASP A 457 3.63 8.43 9.41
CA ASP A 457 4.90 8.63 8.71
C ASP A 457 5.59 7.30 8.39
N GLU A 458 5.52 6.36 9.34
CA GLU A 458 6.07 5.01 9.22
C GLU A 458 5.30 4.20 8.17
N VAL A 459 3.96 4.26 8.18
CA VAL A 459 3.12 3.63 7.15
C VAL A 459 3.44 4.19 5.77
N LEU A 460 3.60 5.51 5.67
CA LEU A 460 3.92 6.14 4.40
C LEU A 460 5.31 5.75 3.90
N GLY A 461 6.24 5.42 4.81
CA GLY A 461 7.56 4.86 4.45
C GLY A 461 7.42 3.49 3.80
N LEU A 462 6.54 2.64 4.37
CA LEU A 462 6.24 1.32 3.78
C LEU A 462 5.59 1.43 2.40
N ILE A 463 4.66 2.36 2.22
CA ILE A 463 4.01 2.57 0.91
C ILE A 463 5.04 3.05 -0.12
N TYR A 464 5.90 4.01 0.24
CA TYR A 464 6.96 4.48 -0.65
C TYR A 464 7.91 3.34 -1.07
N ALA A 465 8.41 2.55 -0.09
CA ALA A 465 9.26 1.39 -0.38
C ALA A 465 8.55 0.39 -1.31
N GLN A 466 7.25 0.15 -1.10
CA GLN A 466 6.47 -0.74 -1.96
C GLN A 466 6.30 -0.17 -3.38
N THR A 467 6.10 1.14 -3.54
CA THR A 467 5.97 1.77 -4.87
C THR A 467 7.27 1.67 -5.68
N VAL A 468 8.43 1.82 -5.04
CA VAL A 468 9.74 1.60 -5.68
C VAL A 468 9.86 0.17 -6.19
N VAL A 469 9.40 -0.82 -5.41
CA VAL A 469 9.41 -2.22 -5.82
C VAL A 469 8.50 -2.47 -7.01
N TRP A 470 7.30 -1.88 -7.04
CA TRP A 470 6.38 -2.06 -8.17
C TRP A 470 6.89 -1.47 -9.47
N VAL A 471 7.53 -0.30 -9.41
CA VAL A 471 8.19 0.27 -10.59
C VAL A 471 9.39 -0.58 -11.01
N GLY A 472 10.20 -1.01 -10.04
CA GLY A 472 11.45 -1.72 -10.31
C GLY A 472 11.30 -3.21 -10.63
N SER A 473 10.21 -3.88 -10.24
CA SER A 473 10.09 -5.34 -10.35
C SER A 473 10.12 -5.86 -11.79
N PHE A 474 9.75 -5.03 -12.77
CA PHE A 474 9.86 -5.40 -14.18
C PHE A 474 11.31 -5.34 -14.70
N PHE A 475 12.15 -4.44 -14.17
CA PHE A 475 13.55 -4.24 -14.59
C PHE A 475 14.55 -4.99 -13.70
N CYS A 476 14.15 -5.26 -12.47
CA CYS A 476 14.89 -5.96 -11.44
C CYS A 476 13.97 -7.04 -10.83
N PRO A 477 13.84 -8.23 -11.45
CA PRO A 477 12.83 -9.23 -11.05
C PRO A 477 12.95 -9.71 -9.61
N LEU A 478 14.16 -9.74 -9.07
CA LEU A 478 14.43 -10.14 -7.68
C LEU A 478 14.26 -9.01 -6.65
N LEU A 479 13.86 -7.80 -7.07
CA LEU A 479 13.61 -6.68 -6.17
C LEU A 479 12.54 -6.96 -5.09
N PRO A 480 11.43 -7.69 -5.38
CA PRO A 480 10.48 -8.12 -4.34
C PRO A 480 11.11 -9.05 -3.29
N LEU A 481 12.07 -9.88 -3.67
CA LEU A 481 12.80 -10.74 -2.72
C LEU A 481 13.65 -9.88 -1.76
N LEU A 482 14.40 -8.92 -2.31
CA LEU A 482 15.18 -7.98 -1.50
C LEU A 482 14.29 -7.15 -0.56
N ASN A 483 13.14 -6.71 -1.05
CA ASN A 483 12.19 -5.98 -0.21
C ASN A 483 11.55 -6.86 0.87
N THR A 484 11.41 -8.17 0.62
CA THR A 484 10.98 -9.13 1.64
C THR A 484 11.99 -9.18 2.79
N VAL A 485 13.28 -9.29 2.47
CA VAL A 485 14.36 -9.25 3.48
C VAL A 485 14.35 -7.94 4.25
N LYS A 486 14.23 -6.81 3.53
CA LYS A 486 14.10 -5.46 4.13
C LYS A 486 12.91 -5.36 5.09
N PHE A 487 11.71 -5.78 4.68
CA PHE A 487 10.52 -5.71 5.52
C PHE A 487 10.58 -6.66 6.72
N LEU A 488 11.22 -7.82 6.57
CA LEU A 488 11.48 -8.72 7.69
C LEU A 488 12.41 -8.05 8.72
N LEU A 489 13.51 -7.46 8.25
CA LEU A 489 14.44 -6.72 9.10
C LEU A 489 13.75 -5.54 9.80
N LEU A 490 13.00 -4.72 9.05
CA LEU A 490 12.23 -3.61 9.59
C LEU A 490 11.19 -4.07 10.61
N PHE A 491 10.53 -5.21 10.41
CA PHE A 491 9.56 -5.75 11.37
C PHE A 491 10.21 -5.98 12.74
N TYR A 492 11.36 -6.64 12.78
CA TYR A 492 12.06 -6.91 14.03
C TYR A 492 12.67 -5.66 14.63
N LEU A 493 13.33 -4.81 13.85
CA LEU A 493 13.95 -3.58 14.36
C LEU A 493 12.90 -2.61 14.91
N LYS A 494 11.81 -2.36 14.17
CA LYS A 494 10.73 -1.47 14.64
C LYS A 494 10.01 -2.06 15.83
N LYS A 495 9.85 -3.39 15.91
CA LYS A 495 9.34 -4.06 17.13
C LYS A 495 10.27 -3.77 18.31
N ILE A 496 11.58 -3.98 18.17
CA ILE A 496 12.55 -3.74 19.25
C ILE A 496 12.51 -2.27 19.67
N THR A 497 12.56 -1.33 18.73
CA THR A 497 12.45 0.11 19.00
C THR A 497 11.16 0.45 19.72
N LEU A 498 10.03 -0.11 19.31
CA LEU A 498 8.73 0.17 19.93
C LEU A 498 8.72 -0.22 21.41
N PHE A 499 9.15 -1.44 21.74
CA PHE A 499 9.20 -1.92 23.12
C PHE A 499 10.31 -1.26 23.95
N SER A 500 11.39 -0.81 23.31
CA SER A 500 12.58 -0.32 24.00
C SER A 500 12.58 1.20 24.22
N THR A 501 12.02 1.97 23.30
CA THR A 501 12.27 3.42 23.19
C THR A 501 10.98 4.25 23.11
N CYS A 502 9.91 3.70 22.54
CA CYS A 502 8.69 4.45 22.30
C CYS A 502 7.77 4.45 23.52
N SER A 503 7.16 5.60 23.81
CA SER A 503 6.00 5.66 24.71
C SER A 503 4.71 5.39 23.92
N PRO A 504 3.67 4.82 24.56
CA PRO A 504 2.36 4.67 23.91
C PRO A 504 1.89 6.04 23.40
N ALA A 505 1.42 6.07 22.15
CA ALA A 505 1.02 7.31 21.51
C ALA A 505 -0.10 7.99 22.31
N SER A 506 0.11 9.27 22.67
CA SER A 506 -0.91 10.08 23.38
C SER A 506 -2.15 10.36 22.52
N ARG A 507 -2.03 10.18 21.19
CA ARG A 507 -3.06 10.48 20.20
C ARG A 507 -3.60 9.19 19.62
N THR A 508 -4.82 8.84 20.00
CA THR A 508 -5.58 7.78 19.35
C THR A 508 -6.12 8.31 18.03
N PHE A 509 -5.44 7.97 16.93
CA PHE A 509 -6.07 8.09 15.61
C PHE A 509 -7.34 7.24 15.63
N ARG A 510 -8.46 7.78 15.12
CA ARG A 510 -9.68 6.97 14.97
C ARG A 510 -9.34 5.78 14.07
N ALA A 511 -9.43 4.57 14.63
CA ALA A 511 -8.99 3.34 13.96
C ALA A 511 -9.69 3.13 12.61
N SER A 512 -10.92 3.63 12.46
CA SER A 512 -11.67 3.57 11.21
C SER A 512 -10.96 4.34 10.08
N THR A 513 -10.57 5.60 10.28
CA THR A 513 -9.93 6.41 9.23
C THR A 513 -8.60 5.80 8.75
N VAL A 514 -7.83 5.22 9.66
CA VAL A 514 -6.54 4.55 9.37
C VAL A 514 -6.71 3.28 8.54
N ASN A 515 -7.74 2.47 8.84
CA ASN A 515 -8.00 1.20 8.15
C ASN A 515 -8.48 1.39 6.70
N PHE A 516 -8.99 2.56 6.34
CA PHE A 516 -9.38 2.89 4.96
C PHE A 516 -8.34 3.73 4.23
N PHE A 517 -7.82 4.78 4.87
CA PHE A 517 -6.91 5.74 4.22
C PHE A 517 -5.62 5.07 3.73
N PHE A 518 -5.00 4.19 4.53
CA PHE A 518 -3.72 3.58 4.14
C PHE A 518 -3.85 2.58 2.98
N PRO A 519 -4.83 1.65 2.95
CA PRO A 519 -5.09 0.84 1.77
C PRO A 519 -5.45 1.66 0.52
N LEU A 520 -6.16 2.79 0.67
CA LEU A 520 -6.46 3.68 -0.44
C LEU A 520 -5.20 4.33 -1.04
N VAL A 521 -4.32 4.86 -0.19
CA VAL A 521 -3.04 5.44 -0.63
C VAL A 521 -2.14 4.37 -1.26
N LEU A 522 -2.17 3.13 -0.74
CA LEU A 522 -1.46 2.00 -1.32
C LEU A 522 -1.99 1.66 -2.73
N LEU A 523 -3.32 1.69 -2.93
CA LEU A 523 -3.94 1.50 -4.25
C LEU A 523 -3.57 2.61 -5.23
N LEU A 524 -3.57 3.87 -4.76
CA LEU A 524 -3.12 5.01 -5.57
C LEU A 524 -1.64 4.86 -5.97
N GLY A 525 -0.79 4.43 -5.03
CA GLY A 525 0.62 4.14 -5.30
C GLY A 525 0.78 3.06 -6.37
N LEU A 526 -0.05 2.01 -6.35
CA LEU A 526 -0.02 0.94 -7.34
C LEU A 526 -0.38 1.48 -8.74
N ALA A 527 -1.46 2.25 -8.83
CA ALA A 527 -1.89 2.86 -10.08
C ALA A 527 -0.80 3.77 -10.68
N ILE A 528 -0.19 4.64 -9.85
CA ILE A 528 0.90 5.53 -10.30
C ILE A 528 2.14 4.73 -10.72
N SER A 529 2.48 3.63 -10.03
CA SER A 529 3.61 2.78 -10.40
C SER A 529 3.39 1.98 -11.69
N ALA A 530 2.15 1.67 -12.05
CA ALA A 530 1.83 0.94 -13.27
C ALA A 530 2.05 1.80 -14.52
N VAL A 531 1.81 3.11 -14.44
CA VAL A 531 1.98 4.05 -15.59
C VAL A 531 3.38 3.96 -16.23
N PRO A 532 4.50 4.15 -15.50
CA PRO A 532 5.84 4.09 -16.10
C PRO A 532 6.18 2.70 -16.65
N VAL A 533 5.75 1.63 -15.97
CA VAL A 533 6.00 0.25 -16.43
C VAL A 533 5.23 -0.03 -17.72
N LEU A 534 3.95 0.31 -17.79
CA LEU A 534 3.15 0.12 -19.01
C LEU A 534 3.66 1.01 -20.15
N TYR A 535 3.99 2.27 -19.86
CA TYR A 535 4.61 3.17 -20.84
C TYR A 535 5.88 2.53 -21.41
N SER A 536 6.75 1.95 -20.56
CA SER A 536 7.97 1.28 -21.01
C SER A 536 7.73 0.07 -21.91
N ILE A 537 6.70 -0.73 -21.62
CA ILE A 537 6.36 -1.94 -22.36
C ILE A 537 5.78 -1.61 -23.74
N PHE A 538 4.96 -0.56 -23.83
CA PHE A 538 4.21 -0.23 -25.05
C PHE A 538 4.95 0.75 -25.98
N LEU A 539 5.66 1.75 -25.45
CA LEU A 539 6.13 2.89 -26.24
C LEU A 539 7.64 2.92 -26.48
N ILE A 540 8.46 2.45 -25.53
CA ILE A 540 9.92 2.47 -25.72
C ILE A 540 10.42 1.19 -26.39
N PRO A 541 11.32 1.30 -27.40
CA PRO A 541 11.99 0.15 -27.98
C PRO A 541 12.95 -0.51 -26.97
N PRO A 542 12.96 -1.85 -26.85
CA PRO A 542 13.88 -2.54 -25.96
C PRO A 542 15.33 -2.36 -26.43
N SER A 543 16.26 -2.41 -25.48
CA SER A 543 17.70 -2.37 -25.78
C SER A 543 18.09 -3.46 -26.77
N LYS A 544 18.87 -3.11 -27.78
CA LYS A 544 19.34 -4.05 -28.80
C LYS A 544 20.48 -4.94 -28.31
N LEU A 545 21.18 -4.49 -27.27
CA LEU A 545 22.38 -5.13 -26.71
C LEU A 545 22.09 -6.10 -25.56
N CYS A 546 21.01 -5.89 -24.79
CA CYS A 546 20.76 -6.61 -23.53
C CYS A 546 19.29 -7.04 -23.37
N GLY A 547 19.05 -8.01 -22.48
CA GLY A 547 17.72 -8.45 -22.07
C GLY A 547 17.02 -9.52 -22.94
N PRO A 548 15.81 -9.93 -22.56
CA PRO A 548 15.06 -11.02 -23.21
C PRO A 548 14.26 -10.59 -24.45
N PHE A 549 14.16 -9.30 -24.75
CA PHE A 549 13.40 -8.75 -25.90
C PHE A 549 14.29 -8.16 -26.99
N ARG A 550 15.58 -8.56 -27.05
CA ARG A 550 16.56 -8.08 -28.04
C ARG A 550 16.04 -8.31 -29.46
N GLY A 551 16.20 -7.30 -30.32
CA GLY A 551 15.83 -7.36 -31.74
C GLY A 551 14.37 -7.01 -32.04
N GLN A 552 13.49 -6.91 -31.04
CA GLN A 552 12.09 -6.52 -31.25
C GLN A 552 11.91 -5.00 -31.37
N SER A 553 10.82 -4.57 -32.02
CA SER A 553 10.48 -3.15 -32.16
C SER A 553 9.85 -2.57 -30.88
N SER A 554 9.06 -3.36 -30.16
CA SER A 554 8.59 -3.05 -28.80
C SER A 554 8.48 -4.33 -27.98
N ILE A 555 8.53 -4.20 -26.65
CA ILE A 555 8.39 -5.34 -25.71
C ILE A 555 7.03 -6.04 -25.90
N TRP A 556 5.99 -5.28 -26.24
CA TRP A 556 4.64 -5.80 -26.47
C TRP A 556 4.54 -6.76 -27.67
N VAL A 557 5.36 -6.58 -28.72
CA VAL A 557 5.27 -7.37 -29.97
C VAL A 557 5.46 -8.87 -29.74
N ALA A 558 6.17 -9.26 -28.66
CA ALA A 558 6.31 -10.65 -28.27
C ALA A 558 4.97 -11.40 -28.07
N ILE A 559 3.92 -10.72 -27.60
CA ILE A 559 2.60 -11.35 -27.35
C ILE A 559 1.91 -11.73 -28.66
N PRO A 560 1.58 -10.80 -29.58
CA PRO A 560 0.89 -11.15 -30.81
C PRO A 560 1.70 -12.13 -31.67
N GLU A 561 3.03 -12.01 -31.72
CA GLU A 561 3.87 -12.97 -32.46
C GLU A 561 3.76 -14.39 -31.90
N SER A 562 3.64 -14.51 -30.57
CA SER A 562 3.46 -15.81 -29.90
C SER A 562 2.05 -16.35 -30.07
N ILE A 563 1.04 -15.47 -30.16
CA ILE A 563 -0.33 -15.85 -30.50
C ILE A 563 -0.38 -16.47 -31.90
N CYS A 564 0.34 -15.91 -32.87
CA CYS A 564 0.42 -16.46 -34.23
C CYS A 564 1.12 -17.83 -34.34
N LYS A 565 1.82 -18.29 -33.30
CA LYS A 565 2.47 -19.61 -33.25
C LYS A 565 1.62 -20.70 -32.58
N LEU A 566 0.47 -20.35 -31.98
CA LEU A 566 -0.46 -21.29 -31.34
C LEU A 566 -1.28 -22.08 -32.38
N PRO A 567 -1.93 -23.21 -32.03
CA PRO A 567 -2.81 -23.92 -32.96
C PRO A 567 -4.03 -23.09 -33.36
N GLN A 568 -4.55 -23.31 -34.58
CA GLN A 568 -5.63 -22.53 -35.20
C GLN A 568 -6.83 -22.29 -34.29
N MET A 569 -7.23 -23.30 -33.51
CA MET A 569 -8.35 -23.21 -32.57
C MET A 569 -8.09 -22.20 -31.44
N ALA A 570 -6.89 -22.19 -30.87
CA ALA A 570 -6.52 -21.25 -29.81
C ALA A 570 -6.34 -19.83 -30.35
N GLN A 571 -5.80 -19.69 -31.58
CA GLN A 571 -5.72 -18.39 -32.25
C GLN A 571 -7.10 -17.79 -32.46
N ASN A 572 -8.01 -18.54 -33.08
CA ASN A 572 -9.38 -18.08 -33.35
C ASN A 572 -10.10 -17.68 -32.05
N PHE A 573 -9.91 -18.43 -30.97
CA PHE A 573 -10.47 -18.11 -29.66
C PHE A 573 -9.90 -16.81 -29.07
N LEU A 574 -8.57 -16.64 -29.09
CA LEU A 574 -7.92 -15.43 -28.56
C LEU A 574 -8.24 -14.18 -29.39
N PHE A 575 -8.25 -14.30 -30.72
CA PHE A 575 -8.68 -13.21 -31.59
C PHE A 575 -10.16 -12.87 -31.38
N PHE A 576 -11.03 -13.88 -31.20
CA PHE A 576 -12.44 -13.67 -30.86
C PHE A 576 -12.61 -12.86 -29.58
N LEU A 577 -11.85 -13.16 -28.51
CA LEU A 577 -11.85 -12.36 -27.27
C LEU A 577 -11.44 -10.90 -27.50
N GLY A 578 -10.56 -10.64 -28.45
CA GLY A 578 -10.11 -9.28 -28.82
C GLY A 578 -11.06 -8.55 -29.77
N THR A 579 -12.08 -9.21 -30.33
CA THR A 579 -13.01 -8.57 -31.27
C THR A 579 -14.05 -7.71 -30.57
N GLN A 580 -14.57 -6.71 -31.30
CA GLN A 580 -15.72 -5.91 -30.86
C GLN A 580 -16.95 -6.78 -30.56
N ALA A 581 -17.11 -7.92 -31.25
CA ALA A 581 -18.21 -8.85 -31.05
C ALA A 581 -18.23 -9.50 -29.67
N PHE A 582 -17.07 -9.66 -29.01
CA PHE A 582 -16.99 -10.10 -27.61
C PHE A 582 -17.00 -8.92 -26.63
N ALA A 583 -16.29 -7.84 -26.96
CA ALA A 583 -16.17 -6.68 -26.09
C ALA A 583 -17.51 -5.97 -25.84
N VAL A 584 -18.37 -5.81 -26.85
CA VAL A 584 -19.65 -5.11 -26.70
C VAL A 584 -20.60 -5.85 -25.73
N PRO A 585 -20.87 -7.17 -25.88
CA PRO A 585 -21.65 -7.91 -24.90
C PRO A 585 -21.04 -7.91 -23.50
N LEU A 586 -19.71 -8.02 -23.39
CA LEU A 586 -19.03 -7.97 -22.09
C LEU A 586 -19.23 -6.61 -21.41
N LEU A 587 -19.10 -5.51 -22.15
CA LEU A 587 -19.36 -4.16 -21.65
C LEU A 587 -20.83 -3.98 -21.27
N LEU A 588 -21.77 -4.50 -22.06
CA LEU A 588 -23.19 -4.47 -21.72
C LEU A 588 -23.47 -5.23 -20.42
N ILE A 589 -22.98 -6.47 -20.29
CA ILE A 589 -23.13 -7.27 -19.06
C ILE A 589 -22.48 -6.56 -17.88
N SER A 590 -21.27 -6.01 -18.05
CA SER A 590 -20.58 -5.26 -17.01
C SER A 590 -21.33 -3.99 -16.62
N SER A 591 -21.96 -3.29 -17.58
CA SER A 591 -22.76 -2.09 -17.31
C SER A 591 -24.06 -2.42 -16.59
N ILE A 592 -24.71 -3.53 -16.95
CA ILE A 592 -25.90 -4.05 -16.26
C ILE A 592 -25.51 -4.46 -14.84
N LEU A 593 -24.40 -5.16 -14.65
CA LEU A 593 -23.90 -5.55 -13.33
C LEU A 593 -23.55 -4.32 -12.48
N MET A 594 -22.94 -3.29 -13.09
CA MET A 594 -22.68 -2.02 -12.41
C MET A 594 -23.98 -1.30 -12.04
N ALA A 595 -24.96 -1.22 -12.95
CA ALA A 595 -26.27 -0.64 -12.65
C ALA A 595 -27.00 -1.40 -11.54
N TYR A 596 -26.96 -2.73 -11.58
CA TYR A 596 -27.53 -3.60 -10.56
C TYR A 596 -26.86 -3.39 -9.19
N THR A 597 -25.53 -3.36 -9.15
CA THR A 597 -24.80 -3.14 -7.88
C THR A 597 -25.00 -1.73 -7.33
N VAL A 598 -25.14 -0.70 -8.19
CA VAL A 598 -25.50 0.66 -7.78
C VAL A 598 -26.94 0.72 -7.27
N ALA A 599 -27.88 0.08 -7.96
CA ALA A 599 -29.28 0.00 -7.49
C ALA A 599 -29.38 -0.72 -6.14
N LEU A 600 -28.62 -1.80 -5.96
CA LEU A 600 -28.52 -2.55 -4.71
C LEU A 600 -27.87 -1.70 -3.60
N ALA A 601 -26.83 -0.94 -3.92
CA ALA A 601 -26.21 -0.01 -2.96
C ALA A 601 -27.20 1.09 -2.54
N ASN A 602 -28.00 1.61 -3.47
CA ASN A 602 -29.03 2.62 -3.20
C ASN A 602 -30.19 2.05 -2.37
N SER A 603 -30.64 0.82 -2.65
CA SER A 603 -31.71 0.17 -1.88
C SER A 603 -31.27 -0.13 -0.45
N TYR A 604 -30.06 -0.68 -0.26
CA TYR A 604 -29.47 -0.85 1.06
C TYR A 604 -29.24 0.50 1.75
N GLY A 605 -28.85 1.54 1.02
CA GLY A 605 -28.76 2.90 1.53
C GLY A 605 -30.10 3.40 2.12
N ARG A 606 -31.21 3.18 1.39
CA ARG A 606 -32.57 3.49 1.88
C ARG A 606 -32.94 2.65 3.09
N LEU A 607 -32.71 1.34 3.05
CA LEU A 607 -33.00 0.44 4.19
C LEU A 607 -32.23 0.86 5.46
N ILE A 608 -30.95 1.19 5.33
CA ILE A 608 -30.12 1.70 6.42
C ILE A 608 -30.68 3.03 6.94
N SER A 609 -31.12 3.92 6.06
CA SER A 609 -31.72 5.19 6.47
C SER A 609 -33.03 5.01 7.25
N GLU A 610 -33.86 4.05 6.85
CA GLU A 610 -35.11 3.76 7.55
C GLU A 610 -34.87 3.07 8.89
N LEU A 611 -33.95 2.09 8.94
CA LEU A 611 -33.51 1.47 10.20
C LEU A 611 -32.95 2.52 11.17
N LYS A 612 -32.16 3.48 10.67
CA LYS A 612 -31.69 4.61 11.50
C LYS A 612 -32.84 5.46 12.03
N ARG A 613 -33.86 5.73 11.20
CA ARG A 613 -35.05 6.47 11.60
C ARG A 613 -35.82 5.73 12.69
N GLN A 614 -35.99 4.42 12.55
CA GLN A 614 -36.63 3.56 13.56
C GLN A 614 -35.85 3.53 14.88
N ILE A 615 -34.52 3.42 14.84
CA ILE A 615 -33.69 3.50 16.05
C ILE A 615 -33.84 4.87 16.73
N GLN A 616 -33.91 5.95 15.94
CA GLN A 616 -34.05 7.30 16.48
C GLN A 616 -35.44 7.51 17.13
N THR A 617 -36.51 7.03 16.51
CA THR A 617 -37.87 7.12 17.09
C THR A 617 -38.01 6.23 18.33
N GLU A 618 -37.44 5.01 18.32
CA GLU A 618 -37.44 4.13 19.49
C GLU A 618 -36.67 4.77 20.66
N ALA A 619 -35.52 5.39 20.39
CA ALA A 619 -34.76 6.11 21.41
C ALA A 619 -35.56 7.30 21.98
N GLN A 620 -36.24 8.09 21.14
CA GLN A 620 -37.10 9.18 21.58
C GLN A 620 -38.27 8.66 22.43
N ASN A 621 -38.92 7.57 22.02
CA ASN A 621 -40.01 6.95 22.77
C ASN A 621 -39.53 6.44 24.14
N LYS A 622 -38.35 5.81 24.22
CA LYS A 622 -37.77 5.37 25.50
C LYS A 622 -37.47 6.56 26.42
N VAL A 623 -36.92 7.66 25.90
CA VAL A 623 -36.69 8.89 26.69
C VAL A 623 -38.00 9.48 27.19
N PHE A 624 -39.02 9.56 26.33
CA PHE A 624 -40.35 10.04 26.71
C PHE A 624 -40.99 9.19 27.80
N LEU A 625 -40.95 7.85 27.67
CA LEU A 625 -41.45 6.92 28.67
C LEU A 625 -40.70 7.04 30.00
N ALA A 626 -39.37 7.16 29.95
CA ALA A 626 -38.55 7.36 31.15
C ALA A 626 -38.90 8.68 31.86
N GLN A 627 -39.07 9.79 31.13
CA GLN A 627 -39.50 11.07 31.70
C GLN A 627 -40.87 10.97 32.37
N ARG A 628 -41.82 10.28 31.74
CA ARG A 628 -43.16 10.09 32.30
C ARG A 628 -43.16 9.19 33.53
N ALA A 629 -42.36 8.13 33.55
CA ALA A 629 -42.18 7.28 34.72
C ALA A 629 -41.57 8.05 35.91
N VAL A 630 -40.58 8.92 35.67
CA VAL A 630 -40.01 9.79 36.70
C VAL A 630 -41.07 10.77 37.23
N ALA A 631 -41.83 11.43 36.35
CA ALA A 631 -42.88 12.37 36.74
C ALA A 631 -43.98 11.71 37.61
N LEU A 632 -44.39 10.48 37.27
CA LEU A 632 -45.33 9.70 38.07
C LEU A 632 -44.73 9.33 39.44
N SER A 633 -43.48 8.88 39.48
CA SER A 633 -42.81 8.53 40.74
C SER A 633 -42.58 9.74 41.67
N SER A 634 -42.47 10.95 41.12
CA SER A 634 -42.39 12.17 41.93
C SER A 634 -43.75 12.61 42.46
N ALA A 635 -44.85 12.35 41.73
CA ALA A 635 -46.20 12.66 42.18
C ALA A 635 -46.64 11.76 43.35
N ASP A 636 -46.27 10.48 43.32
CA ASP A 636 -46.53 9.53 44.41
C ASP A 636 -45.72 9.79 45.68
N ARG A 637 -44.66 10.61 45.63
CA ARG A 637 -43.87 11.01 46.82
C ARG A 637 -44.35 12.31 47.48
N THR A 638 -45.31 13.00 46.86
CA THR A 638 -45.89 14.25 47.37
C THR A 638 -47.27 14.06 48.00
N LEU A 639 -47.76 12.83 48.01
CA LEU A 639 -48.85 12.33 48.86
C LEU A 639 -48.23 11.57 50.04
#